data_AF-E7EN38-F1
#
_entry.id   AF-E7EN38-F1
#
_cell.length_a   1.000
_cell.length_b   1.000
_cell.length_c   1.000
_cell.angle_alpha   90.00
_cell.angle_beta   90.00
_cell.angle_gamma   90.00
#
_symmetry.space_group_name_H-M   'P 1'
#
loop_
_entity.id
_entity.type
_entity.pdbx_description
1 polymer ?
#
loop_
_entity_poly.entity_id
_entity_poly.type
_entity_poly.pdbx_seq_one_letter_code
_entity_poly.pdbx_strand_id
1 'polypeptide(L)'
;MSRIEKMSILGVRSFGIEDKDKQIITFFSPLTILVGPNGAGKTTIIECLKYICTGDFPPGTKGNTFVHDPKVAQETDVRAQIRLQFRDVNGELIAVQRSMVCTQKSKKTEFKTLEGVITRTKHGEKVSLSSKCAEIDREMISSLGVSKAVLNNVIFCHQEDSNWPLSEGKALKQKFDEIFSATRYIKALETLRQVRQTQGQKVKEYQMELKYLKQYKEKACEIRDQITSKEAQLTSSKEIVKSYENELDPLKNRLKEIEHNLSKIMKLDNEIKALDSRKKQMEKDNSELEEKMEKVFQGTDEQLNDLYHNHQRTVREKERKLVDCHRELEKLNKESRLLNQEKSELLVEQGRLQLQADRHQEHIRARDSLIQSLATQLELDGFERGPFSERQIKNFHKLVRERQEGEAKTANQLMNDFAEKETLKQKQIDEIRDKKTGLGRIIELKSEILSKKQNELKNVKYELQQLEGSSDRILELDQELIKAADKDEQIRKIKSRHSDELTSLLGYFPNKKQLEDWLHSKSKEINQTRDRLAKLNKELASSEQNKNHINNELKRKEEQLSSYEDKLFDVCGSQDFESDLDRLKEEIEKSSKQRAMLAGATAVYSQFITQLTDENQSCCPVCQRVFQTEAELQEVISDLQSKLRLAPDKLKSTESELKK
;
A
#
# COMPACT_ATOMS: atom_id res chain seq x y z
N MET A 1 -7.00 -75.80 -0.36
CA MET A 1 -7.77 -75.51 -1.60
C MET A 1 -9.21 -75.27 -1.18
N SER A 2 -9.79 -74.15 -1.58
CA SER A 2 -11.18 -73.82 -1.26
C SER A 2 -12.13 -74.79 -1.98
N ARG A 3 -13.24 -75.15 -1.34
CA ARG A 3 -14.25 -76.05 -1.92
C ARG A 3 -15.65 -75.77 -1.41
N ILE A 4 -16.64 -75.82 -2.29
CA ILE A 4 -18.05 -75.77 -1.92
C ILE A 4 -18.50 -77.13 -1.37
N GLU A 5 -19.29 -77.14 -0.30
CA GLU A 5 -19.73 -78.39 0.35
C GLU A 5 -21.24 -78.55 0.27
N LYS A 6 -22.01 -77.50 0.59
CA LYS A 6 -23.48 -77.60 0.69
C LYS A 6 -24.15 -76.28 0.34
N MET A 7 -25.23 -76.32 -0.41
CA MET A 7 -26.06 -75.15 -0.68
C MET A 7 -27.53 -75.45 -0.35
N SER A 8 -28.25 -74.48 0.21
CA SER A 8 -29.71 -74.52 0.30
C SER A 8 -30.33 -73.37 -0.46
N ILE A 9 -31.41 -73.66 -1.19
CA ILE A 9 -32.18 -72.69 -1.98
C ILE A 9 -33.63 -72.72 -1.51
N LEU A 10 -34.21 -71.53 -1.32
CA LEU A 10 -35.62 -71.31 -1.00
C LEU A 10 -36.11 -70.06 -1.76
N GLY A 11 -37.31 -70.13 -2.35
CA GLY A 11 -38.01 -69.00 -2.96
C GLY A 11 -37.34 -68.38 -4.19
N VAL A 12 -36.50 -69.13 -4.90
CA VAL A 12 -35.80 -68.68 -6.13
C VAL A 12 -36.41 -69.38 -7.35
N ARG A 13 -36.91 -68.63 -8.34
CA ARG A 13 -37.57 -69.17 -9.55
C ARG A 13 -38.53 -70.34 -9.25
N SER A 14 -38.23 -71.56 -9.71
CA SER A 14 -39.07 -72.75 -9.52
C SER A 14 -38.96 -73.40 -8.15
N PHE A 15 -38.03 -72.95 -7.29
CA PHE A 15 -37.93 -73.43 -5.91
C PHE A 15 -39.03 -72.80 -5.06
N GLY A 16 -39.78 -73.64 -4.33
CA GLY A 16 -40.92 -73.23 -3.51
C GLY A 16 -40.56 -72.25 -2.40
N ILE A 17 -41.59 -71.64 -1.81
CA ILE A 17 -41.45 -70.51 -0.87
C ILE A 17 -41.62 -70.92 0.60
N GLU A 18 -42.18 -72.10 0.86
CA GLU A 18 -42.37 -72.60 2.23
C GLU A 18 -41.13 -73.33 2.74
N ASP A 19 -40.91 -73.36 4.05
CA ASP A 19 -39.76 -74.04 4.65
C ASP A 19 -39.69 -75.54 4.30
N LYS A 20 -40.85 -76.19 4.08
CA LYS A 20 -40.94 -77.58 3.62
C LYS A 20 -40.37 -77.77 2.20
N ASP A 21 -40.37 -76.72 1.38
CA ASP A 21 -39.91 -76.74 -0.01
C ASP A 21 -38.42 -76.44 -0.15
N LYS A 22 -37.74 -76.12 0.96
CA LYS A 22 -36.32 -75.81 0.99
C LYS A 22 -35.49 -76.96 0.43
N GLN A 23 -34.83 -76.71 -0.69
CA GLN A 23 -33.98 -77.71 -1.34
C GLN A 23 -32.54 -77.60 -0.84
N ILE A 24 -31.93 -78.74 -0.57
CA ILE A 24 -30.55 -78.85 -0.09
C ILE A 24 -29.74 -79.68 -1.08
N ILE A 25 -28.62 -79.12 -1.53
CA ILE A 25 -27.70 -79.73 -2.50
C ILE A 25 -26.36 -79.91 -1.81
N THR A 26 -25.82 -81.12 -1.88
CA THR A 26 -24.47 -81.44 -1.39
C THR A 26 -23.54 -81.59 -2.58
N PHE A 27 -22.39 -80.91 -2.55
CA PHE A 27 -21.39 -80.95 -3.60
C PHE A 27 -20.30 -81.95 -3.23
N PHE A 28 -19.99 -82.84 -4.17
CA PHE A 28 -19.00 -83.89 -4.03
C PHE A 28 -17.76 -83.59 -4.85
N SER A 29 -16.61 -84.03 -4.33
CA SER A 29 -15.33 -84.00 -5.05
C SER A 29 -15.00 -85.40 -5.57
N PRO A 30 -14.48 -85.56 -6.80
CA PRO A 30 -14.14 -84.49 -7.74
C PRO A 30 -15.31 -84.04 -8.63
N LEU A 31 -16.42 -84.78 -8.68
CA LEU A 31 -17.52 -84.57 -9.63
C LEU A 31 -18.88 -84.59 -8.94
N THR A 32 -19.73 -83.61 -9.27
CA THR A 32 -21.15 -83.56 -8.91
C THR A 32 -21.99 -83.54 -10.19
N ILE A 33 -22.88 -84.52 -10.35
CA ILE A 33 -23.75 -84.63 -11.54
C ILE A 33 -25.16 -84.15 -11.18
N LEU A 34 -25.67 -83.15 -11.91
CA LEU A 34 -27.02 -82.62 -11.77
C LEU A 34 -27.87 -83.02 -12.99
N VAL A 35 -28.78 -83.97 -12.81
CA VAL A 35 -29.68 -84.48 -13.87
C VAL A 35 -31.15 -84.17 -13.55
N GLY A 36 -31.96 -84.02 -14.59
CA GLY A 36 -33.39 -83.75 -14.46
C GLY A 36 -33.98 -83.26 -15.78
N PRO A 37 -35.31 -83.21 -15.92
CA PRO A 37 -35.96 -82.73 -17.13
C PRO A 37 -35.69 -81.23 -17.39
N ASN A 38 -36.00 -80.75 -18.59
CA ASN A 38 -35.96 -79.33 -18.89
C ASN A 38 -36.94 -78.57 -17.99
N GLY A 39 -36.55 -77.41 -17.48
CA GLY A 39 -37.34 -76.67 -16.49
C GLY A 39 -37.22 -77.14 -15.04
N ALA A 40 -36.49 -78.23 -14.75
CA ALA A 40 -36.29 -78.73 -13.37
C ALA A 40 -35.43 -77.82 -12.46
N GLY A 41 -34.99 -76.65 -12.94
CA GLY A 41 -34.17 -75.72 -12.15
C GLY A 41 -32.67 -75.99 -12.13
N LYS A 42 -32.15 -76.86 -13.01
CA LYS A 42 -30.69 -77.16 -13.10
C LYS A 42 -29.84 -75.90 -13.30
N THR A 43 -30.21 -75.06 -14.27
CA THR A 43 -29.53 -73.79 -14.54
C THR A 43 -29.65 -72.84 -13.36
N THR A 44 -30.82 -72.79 -12.71
CA THR A 44 -31.07 -71.99 -11.50
C THR A 44 -30.12 -72.33 -10.36
N ILE A 45 -29.70 -73.60 -10.20
CA ILE A 45 -28.70 -73.99 -9.20
C ILE A 45 -27.37 -73.29 -9.45
N ILE A 46 -26.91 -73.23 -10.70
CA ILE A 46 -25.66 -72.56 -11.08
C ILE A 46 -25.80 -71.03 -10.95
N GLU A 47 -26.95 -70.48 -11.30
CA GLU A 47 -27.28 -69.07 -11.07
C GLU A 47 -27.23 -68.70 -9.57
N CYS A 48 -27.75 -69.57 -8.69
CA CYS A 48 -27.66 -69.39 -7.24
C CYS A 48 -26.20 -69.40 -6.74
N LEU A 49 -25.37 -70.29 -7.27
CA LEU A 49 -23.93 -70.34 -6.97
C LEU A 49 -23.21 -69.07 -7.44
N LYS A 50 -23.53 -68.58 -8.65
CA LYS A 50 -23.03 -67.32 -9.16
C LYS A 50 -23.42 -66.17 -8.23
N TYR A 51 -24.70 -66.01 -7.95
CA TYR A 51 -25.24 -64.92 -7.14
C TYR A 51 -24.68 -64.90 -5.72
N ILE A 52 -24.59 -66.05 -5.04
CA ILE A 52 -24.08 -66.09 -3.67
C ILE A 52 -22.58 -65.73 -3.61
N CYS A 53 -21.81 -66.11 -4.63
CA CYS A 53 -20.37 -65.87 -4.69
C CYS A 53 -19.99 -64.47 -5.18
N THR A 54 -20.75 -63.87 -6.11
CA THR A 54 -20.35 -62.60 -6.77
C THR A 54 -21.32 -61.45 -6.58
N GLY A 55 -22.53 -61.73 -6.09
CA GLY A 55 -23.63 -60.77 -5.96
C GLY A 55 -24.35 -60.45 -7.28
N ASP A 56 -23.89 -61.01 -8.40
CA ASP A 56 -24.42 -60.67 -9.72
C ASP A 56 -25.58 -61.60 -10.11
N PHE A 57 -26.60 -61.02 -10.74
CA PHE A 57 -27.75 -61.76 -11.27
C PHE A 57 -27.43 -62.41 -12.63
N PRO A 58 -28.22 -63.42 -13.03
CA PRO A 58 -28.17 -63.97 -14.39
C PRO A 58 -28.41 -62.90 -15.48
N PRO A 59 -27.82 -63.04 -16.67
CA PRO A 59 -28.04 -62.10 -17.77
C PRO A 59 -29.53 -62.01 -18.12
N GLY A 60 -29.97 -60.82 -18.56
CA GLY A 60 -31.37 -60.56 -18.92
C GLY A 60 -32.36 -60.47 -17.75
N THR A 61 -31.93 -60.71 -16.50
CA THR A 61 -32.79 -60.59 -15.32
C THR A 61 -32.54 -59.29 -14.55
N LYS A 62 -33.64 -58.63 -14.14
CA LYS A 62 -33.63 -57.68 -13.02
C LYS A 62 -34.04 -58.51 -11.80
N GLY A 63 -33.50 -58.28 -10.61
CA GLY A 63 -33.63 -59.19 -9.45
C GLY A 63 -35.07 -59.66 -9.11
N ASN A 64 -36.11 -58.97 -9.58
CA ASN A 64 -37.50 -59.38 -9.48
C ASN A 64 -37.86 -60.68 -10.22
N THR A 65 -37.18 -61.06 -11.31
CA THR A 65 -37.45 -62.34 -12.01
C THR A 65 -36.63 -63.52 -11.49
N PHE A 66 -35.72 -63.25 -10.54
CA PHE A 66 -34.92 -64.27 -9.88
C PHE A 66 -35.63 -64.85 -8.65
N VAL A 67 -36.37 -64.02 -7.91
CA VAL A 67 -37.26 -64.45 -6.83
C VAL A 67 -38.49 -65.15 -7.42
N HIS A 68 -39.00 -66.17 -6.72
CA HIS A 68 -40.28 -66.81 -7.08
C HIS A 68 -41.39 -65.76 -7.16
N ASP A 69 -42.18 -65.77 -8.23
CA ASP A 69 -43.14 -64.70 -8.51
C ASP A 69 -44.25 -64.68 -7.44
N PRO A 70 -44.44 -63.56 -6.71
CA PRO A 70 -45.53 -63.41 -5.74
C PRO A 70 -46.93 -63.71 -6.30
N LYS A 71 -47.15 -63.43 -7.60
CA LYS A 71 -48.44 -63.72 -8.26
C LYS A 71 -48.68 -65.22 -8.41
N VAL A 72 -47.62 -66.00 -8.65
CA VAL A 72 -47.70 -67.45 -8.77
C VAL A 72 -47.86 -68.09 -7.39
N ALA A 73 -47.18 -67.54 -6.38
CA ALA A 73 -47.31 -67.95 -4.99
C ALA A 73 -48.65 -67.55 -4.34
N GLN A 74 -49.42 -66.63 -4.94
CA GLN A 74 -50.60 -66.00 -4.35
C GLN A 74 -50.32 -65.30 -3.00
N GLU A 75 -49.10 -64.79 -2.84
CA GLU A 75 -48.63 -64.10 -1.63
C GLU A 75 -48.33 -62.63 -1.93
N THR A 76 -48.45 -61.75 -0.94
CA THR A 76 -48.09 -60.32 -1.09
C THR A 76 -46.58 -60.11 -1.08
N ASP A 77 -45.86 -60.90 -0.28
CA ASP A 77 -44.42 -60.83 -0.10
C ASP A 77 -43.80 -62.22 -0.24
N VAL A 78 -42.91 -62.40 -1.22
CA VAL A 78 -42.12 -63.63 -1.37
C VAL A 78 -40.68 -63.37 -0.97
N ARG A 79 -40.17 -64.18 -0.04
CA ARG A 79 -38.76 -64.14 0.40
C ARG A 79 -37.99 -65.27 -0.26
N ALA A 80 -36.84 -64.94 -0.84
CA ALA A 80 -35.87 -65.93 -1.29
C ALA A 80 -34.64 -65.92 -0.39
N GLN A 81 -34.06 -67.10 -0.21
CA GLN A 81 -32.86 -67.29 0.60
C GLN A 81 -31.96 -68.32 -0.06
N ILE A 82 -30.70 -67.96 -0.22
CA ILE A 82 -29.64 -68.85 -0.67
C ILE A 82 -28.61 -68.91 0.45
N ARG A 83 -28.24 -70.11 0.87
CA ARG A 83 -27.18 -70.34 1.85
C ARG A 83 -26.14 -71.28 1.26
N LEU A 84 -24.88 -70.89 1.27
CA LEU A 84 -23.74 -71.69 0.79
C LEU A 84 -22.77 -71.93 1.94
N GLN A 85 -22.41 -73.18 2.13
CA GLN A 85 -21.37 -73.64 3.03
C GLN A 85 -20.18 -74.12 2.18
N PHE A 86 -19.00 -73.61 2.50
CA PHE A 86 -17.76 -73.91 1.80
C PHE A 86 -16.57 -73.86 2.76
N ARG A 87 -15.44 -74.41 2.33
CA ARG A 87 -14.15 -74.23 3.00
C ARG A 87 -13.34 -73.16 2.29
N ASP A 88 -12.77 -72.25 3.07
CA ASP A 88 -11.93 -71.18 2.56
C ASP A 88 -10.55 -71.69 2.10
N VAL A 89 -9.68 -70.78 1.66
CA VAL A 89 -8.29 -71.09 1.27
C VAL A 89 -7.48 -71.73 2.41
N ASN A 90 -7.81 -71.42 3.67
CA ASN A 90 -7.15 -71.93 4.88
C ASN A 90 -7.77 -73.26 5.39
N GLY A 91 -8.85 -73.73 4.78
CA GLY A 91 -9.56 -74.96 5.16
C GLY A 91 -10.64 -74.77 6.24
N GLU A 92 -10.88 -73.55 6.69
CA GLU A 92 -11.90 -73.19 7.67
C GLU A 92 -13.30 -73.22 7.06
N LEU A 93 -14.29 -73.62 7.88
CA LEU A 93 -15.67 -73.73 7.43
C LEU A 93 -16.39 -72.39 7.53
N ILE A 94 -16.86 -71.89 6.38
CA ILE A 94 -17.61 -70.65 6.24
C ILE A 94 -19.00 -70.98 5.69
N ALA A 95 -20.03 -70.35 6.27
CA ALA A 95 -21.39 -70.38 5.75
C ALA A 95 -21.88 -68.96 5.46
N VAL A 96 -22.26 -68.70 4.22
CA VAL A 96 -22.80 -67.40 3.77
C VAL A 96 -24.26 -67.56 3.42
N GLN A 97 -25.06 -66.56 3.76
CA GLN A 97 -26.47 -66.48 3.44
C GLN A 97 -26.76 -65.15 2.76
N ARG A 98 -27.47 -65.19 1.64
CA ARG A 98 -28.09 -64.01 1.02
C ARG A 98 -29.59 -64.18 1.03
N SER A 99 -30.28 -63.10 1.39
CA SER A 99 -31.73 -63.05 1.44
C SER A 99 -32.23 -61.90 0.56
N MET A 100 -33.36 -62.12 -0.07
CA MET A 100 -34.00 -61.15 -0.97
C MET A 100 -35.51 -61.25 -0.81
N VAL A 101 -36.22 -60.18 -1.14
CA VAL A 101 -37.67 -60.11 -1.04
C VAL A 101 -38.24 -59.47 -2.29
N CYS A 102 -39.34 -60.03 -2.77
CA CYS A 102 -40.14 -59.48 -3.85
C CYS A 102 -41.55 -59.23 -3.34
N THR A 103 -41.99 -57.97 -3.39
CA THR A 103 -43.30 -57.52 -2.89
C THR A 103 -44.20 -57.18 -4.07
N GLN A 104 -45.40 -57.74 -4.10
CA GLN A 104 -46.42 -57.38 -5.09
C GLN A 104 -47.15 -56.09 -4.67
N LYS A 105 -46.88 -54.98 -5.38
CA LYS A 105 -47.58 -53.71 -5.18
C LYS A 105 -48.52 -53.43 -6.34
N SER A 106 -49.83 -53.47 -6.14
CA SER A 106 -50.84 -53.17 -7.17
C SER A 106 -50.47 -53.80 -8.54
N LYS A 107 -49.98 -53.00 -9.51
CA LYS A 107 -49.57 -53.47 -10.86
C LYS A 107 -48.09 -53.84 -11.04
N LYS A 108 -47.19 -53.56 -10.08
CA LYS A 108 -45.73 -53.75 -10.21
C LYS A 108 -45.13 -54.54 -9.04
N THR A 109 -44.19 -55.42 -9.35
CA THR A 109 -43.43 -56.16 -8.34
C THR A 109 -42.15 -55.40 -7.98
N GLU A 110 -41.93 -55.14 -6.69
CA GLU A 110 -40.75 -54.43 -6.16
C GLU A 110 -39.76 -55.44 -5.58
N PHE A 111 -38.48 -55.33 -5.97
CA PHE A 111 -37.41 -56.21 -5.51
C PHE A 111 -36.49 -55.48 -4.54
N LYS A 112 -36.12 -56.15 -3.44
CA LYS A 112 -35.11 -55.68 -2.48
C LYS A 112 -34.17 -56.81 -2.10
N THR A 113 -32.88 -56.50 -2.02
CA THR A 113 -31.88 -57.37 -1.40
C THR A 113 -31.78 -57.02 0.08
N LEU A 114 -31.82 -58.03 0.95
CA LEU A 114 -31.66 -57.87 2.39
C LEU A 114 -30.18 -58.02 2.78
N GLU A 115 -29.84 -57.65 4.00
CA GLU A 115 -28.49 -57.90 4.52
C GLU A 115 -28.19 -59.40 4.50
N GLY A 116 -26.96 -59.74 4.10
CA GLY A 116 -26.51 -61.12 4.13
C GLY A 116 -25.79 -61.42 5.43
N VAL A 117 -25.71 -62.71 5.75
CA VAL A 117 -25.11 -63.20 6.99
C VAL A 117 -23.93 -64.08 6.64
N ILE A 118 -22.77 -63.78 7.23
CA ILE A 118 -21.57 -64.62 7.14
C ILE A 118 -21.34 -65.26 8.50
N THR A 119 -21.23 -66.58 8.53
CA THR A 119 -20.92 -67.36 9.73
C THR A 119 -19.58 -68.04 9.57
N ARG A 120 -18.69 -67.85 10.54
CA ARG A 120 -17.37 -68.51 10.61
C ARG A 120 -17.27 -69.34 11.86
N THR A 121 -16.52 -70.42 11.80
CA THR A 121 -16.22 -71.24 12.97
C THR A 121 -14.87 -70.82 13.53
N LYS A 122 -14.85 -70.02 14.61
CA LYS A 122 -13.62 -69.57 15.29
C LYS A 122 -13.52 -70.28 16.64
N HIS A 123 -12.40 -70.96 16.90
CA HIS A 123 -12.16 -71.70 18.16
C HIS A 123 -13.27 -72.69 18.55
N GLY A 124 -13.94 -73.32 17.59
CA GLY A 124 -15.04 -74.26 17.83
C GLY A 124 -16.42 -73.59 18.01
N GLU A 125 -16.50 -72.27 18.13
CA GLU A 125 -17.75 -71.51 18.21
C GLU A 125 -18.14 -70.88 16.86
N LYS A 126 -19.44 -70.86 16.58
CA LYS A 126 -19.99 -70.23 15.36
C LYS A 126 -20.25 -68.76 15.61
N VAL A 127 -19.49 -67.89 14.93
CA VAL A 127 -19.68 -66.45 14.97
C VAL A 127 -20.38 -66.00 13.69
N SER A 128 -21.60 -65.46 13.82
CA SER A 128 -22.39 -64.93 12.71
C SER A 128 -22.37 -63.40 12.69
N LEU A 129 -22.07 -62.81 11.55
CA LEU A 129 -22.04 -61.37 11.31
C LEU A 129 -23.03 -61.01 10.20
N SER A 130 -23.92 -60.05 10.46
CA SER A 130 -24.70 -59.39 9.40
C SER A 130 -23.79 -58.38 8.69
N SER A 131 -23.80 -58.34 7.37
CA SER A 131 -22.94 -57.43 6.61
C SER A 131 -23.63 -56.93 5.34
N LYS A 132 -23.17 -55.76 4.86
CA LYS A 132 -23.67 -55.21 3.60
C LYS A 132 -23.25 -56.10 2.44
N CYS A 133 -24.08 -56.18 1.39
CA CYS A 133 -23.83 -57.06 0.24
C CYS A 133 -22.44 -56.86 -0.40
N ALA A 134 -21.96 -55.63 -0.52
CA ALA A 134 -20.63 -55.32 -1.08
C ALA A 134 -19.45 -55.76 -0.20
N GLU A 135 -19.65 -55.89 1.11
CA GLU A 135 -18.65 -56.48 2.02
C GLU A 135 -18.64 -58.00 1.88
N ILE A 136 -19.81 -58.61 1.73
CA ILE A 136 -19.94 -60.06 1.47
C ILE A 136 -19.28 -60.42 0.14
N ASP A 137 -19.47 -59.63 -0.92
CA ASP A 137 -18.81 -59.86 -2.21
C ASP A 137 -17.27 -59.88 -2.06
N ARG A 138 -16.71 -58.91 -1.33
CA ARG A 138 -15.26 -58.83 -1.06
C ARG A 138 -14.77 -60.02 -0.23
N GLU A 139 -15.53 -60.38 0.80
CA GLU A 139 -15.19 -61.51 1.67
C GLU A 139 -15.26 -62.85 0.92
N MET A 140 -16.24 -63.04 0.04
CA MET A 140 -16.38 -64.24 -0.79
C MET A 140 -15.18 -64.40 -1.73
N ILE A 141 -14.77 -63.33 -2.41
CA ILE A 141 -13.60 -63.32 -3.31
C ILE A 141 -12.32 -63.67 -2.53
N SER A 142 -12.14 -63.08 -1.34
CA SER A 142 -10.98 -63.34 -0.48
C SER A 142 -10.97 -64.78 0.05
N SER A 143 -12.12 -65.27 0.52
CA SER A 143 -12.25 -66.59 1.15
C SER A 143 -12.15 -67.73 0.13
N LEU A 144 -12.70 -67.55 -1.08
CA LEU A 144 -12.58 -68.54 -2.15
C LEU A 144 -11.22 -68.48 -2.84
N GLY A 145 -10.49 -67.35 -2.75
CA GLY A 145 -9.19 -67.16 -3.38
C GLY A 145 -9.25 -66.98 -4.89
N VAL A 146 -10.40 -66.56 -5.43
CA VAL A 146 -10.64 -66.42 -6.87
C VAL A 146 -11.29 -65.07 -7.16
N SER A 147 -10.81 -64.37 -8.20
CA SER A 147 -11.33 -63.05 -8.56
C SER A 147 -12.80 -63.10 -9.01
N LYS A 148 -13.53 -62.00 -8.81
CA LYS A 148 -14.93 -61.85 -9.27
C LYS A 148 -15.08 -62.17 -10.77
N ALA A 149 -14.14 -61.71 -11.59
CA ALA A 149 -14.16 -61.93 -13.03
C ALA A 149 -14.02 -63.42 -13.39
N VAL A 150 -13.16 -64.16 -12.69
CA VAL A 150 -13.00 -65.61 -12.89
C VAL A 150 -14.25 -66.37 -12.41
N LEU A 151 -14.82 -66.00 -11.25
CA LEU A 151 -16.07 -66.59 -10.78
C LEU A 151 -17.23 -66.39 -11.77
N ASN A 152 -17.35 -65.20 -12.36
CA ASN A 152 -18.44 -64.87 -13.27
C ASN A 152 -18.27 -65.37 -14.70
N ASN A 153 -17.05 -65.29 -15.26
CA ASN A 153 -16.80 -65.54 -16.68
C ASN A 153 -16.22 -66.94 -16.94
N VAL A 154 -15.69 -67.62 -15.91
CA VAL A 154 -15.02 -68.93 -16.06
C VAL A 154 -15.71 -70.02 -15.23
N ILE A 155 -15.83 -69.84 -13.91
CA ILE A 155 -16.31 -70.92 -13.00
C ILE A 155 -17.84 -71.07 -13.05
N PHE A 156 -18.58 -69.97 -12.85
CA PHE A 156 -20.05 -69.94 -12.91
C PHE A 156 -20.52 -69.13 -14.12
N CYS A 157 -19.89 -69.38 -15.28
CA CYS A 157 -20.31 -68.77 -16.53
C CYS A 157 -21.77 -69.16 -16.83
N HIS A 158 -22.58 -68.17 -17.23
CA HIS A 158 -23.97 -68.44 -17.56
C HIS A 158 -24.06 -69.24 -18.86
N GLN A 159 -25.08 -70.09 -18.99
CA GLN A 159 -25.26 -70.94 -20.17
C GLN A 159 -25.34 -70.10 -21.46
N GLU A 160 -26.07 -68.98 -21.42
CA GLU A 160 -26.22 -68.05 -22.55
C GLU A 160 -24.93 -67.29 -22.89
N ASP A 161 -24.01 -67.14 -21.93
CA ASP A 161 -22.74 -66.43 -22.10
C ASP A 161 -21.56 -67.39 -22.37
N SER A 162 -21.79 -68.71 -22.43
CA SER A 162 -20.73 -69.72 -22.46
C SER A 162 -19.82 -69.66 -23.70
N ASN A 163 -20.30 -69.05 -24.78
CA ASN A 163 -19.56 -68.83 -26.02
C ASN A 163 -18.81 -67.48 -26.06
N TRP A 164 -18.70 -66.75 -24.95
CA TRP A 164 -17.97 -65.48 -24.90
C TRP A 164 -16.52 -65.53 -25.45
N PRO A 165 -15.76 -66.66 -25.39
CA PRO A 165 -14.44 -66.74 -26.02
C PRO A 165 -14.46 -66.59 -27.55
N LEU A 166 -15.63 -66.80 -28.17
CA LEU A 166 -15.87 -66.64 -29.61
C LEU A 166 -16.52 -65.29 -29.95
N SER A 167 -16.68 -64.40 -28.96
CA SER A 167 -17.24 -63.07 -29.17
C SER A 167 -16.30 -62.15 -29.96
N GLU A 168 -16.85 -61.04 -30.46
CA GLU A 168 -16.10 -60.02 -31.18
C GLU A 168 -14.93 -59.43 -30.36
N GLY A 169 -13.89 -58.94 -31.05
CA GLY A 169 -12.61 -58.59 -30.43
C GLY A 169 -12.70 -57.58 -29.28
N LYS A 170 -13.68 -56.67 -29.29
CA LYS A 170 -13.88 -55.70 -28.20
C LYS A 170 -14.44 -56.37 -26.93
N ALA A 171 -15.49 -57.16 -27.08
CA ALA A 171 -16.12 -57.88 -25.97
C ALA A 171 -15.17 -58.94 -25.37
N LEU A 172 -14.46 -59.65 -26.25
CA LEU A 172 -13.44 -60.63 -25.86
C LEU A 172 -12.30 -59.97 -25.06
N LYS A 173 -11.75 -58.86 -25.58
CA LYS A 173 -10.70 -58.12 -24.90
C LYS A 173 -11.14 -57.61 -23.53
N GLN A 174 -12.38 -57.10 -23.43
CA GLN A 174 -12.90 -56.65 -22.14
C GLN A 174 -12.93 -57.77 -21.10
N LYS A 175 -13.42 -58.96 -21.47
CA LYS A 175 -13.44 -60.12 -20.57
C LYS A 175 -12.03 -60.57 -20.16
N PHE A 176 -11.06 -60.52 -21.08
CA PHE A 176 -9.66 -60.77 -20.77
C PHE A 176 -9.05 -59.72 -19.82
N ASP A 177 -9.30 -58.44 -20.08
CA ASP A 177 -8.82 -57.33 -19.25
C ASP A 177 -9.42 -57.41 -17.83
N GLU A 178 -10.67 -57.85 -17.69
CA GLU A 178 -11.34 -58.12 -16.41
C GLU A 178 -10.73 -59.34 -15.69
N ILE A 179 -10.46 -60.44 -16.40
CA ILE A 179 -9.88 -61.66 -15.83
C ILE A 179 -8.44 -61.41 -15.35
N PHE A 180 -7.62 -60.75 -16.17
CA PHE A 180 -6.21 -60.50 -15.87
C PHE A 180 -5.96 -59.21 -15.08
N SER A 181 -7.00 -58.40 -14.83
CA SER A 181 -6.93 -57.15 -14.06
C SER A 181 -5.85 -56.16 -14.57
N ALA A 182 -5.52 -56.21 -15.87
CA ALA A 182 -4.47 -55.38 -16.49
C ALA A 182 -4.80 -53.88 -16.48
N THR A 183 -6.08 -53.53 -16.34
CA THR A 183 -6.58 -52.14 -16.30
C THR A 183 -6.00 -51.30 -15.17
N ARG A 184 -5.61 -51.91 -14.04
CA ARG A 184 -4.97 -51.18 -12.93
C ARG A 184 -3.59 -50.65 -13.29
N TYR A 185 -2.77 -51.48 -13.94
CA TYR A 185 -1.43 -51.09 -14.38
C TYR A 185 -1.48 -50.06 -15.50
N ILE A 186 -2.43 -50.20 -16.44
CA ILE A 186 -2.62 -49.23 -17.52
C ILE A 186 -2.96 -47.85 -16.95
N LYS A 187 -3.88 -47.76 -15.98
CA LYS A 187 -4.23 -46.50 -15.33
C LYS A 187 -3.05 -45.88 -14.57
N ALA A 188 -2.25 -46.68 -13.86
CA ALA A 188 -1.07 -46.19 -13.16
C ALA A 188 0.00 -45.63 -14.11
N LEU A 189 0.19 -46.27 -15.28
CA LEU A 189 1.10 -45.74 -16.31
C LEU A 189 0.59 -44.44 -16.91
N GLU A 190 -0.72 -44.32 -17.12
CA GLU A 190 -1.34 -43.11 -17.67
C GLU A 190 -1.19 -41.92 -16.71
N THR A 191 -1.41 -42.12 -15.41
CA THR A 191 -1.17 -41.07 -14.40
C THR A 191 0.29 -40.66 -14.32
N LEU A 192 1.23 -41.62 -14.38
CA LEU A 192 2.67 -41.32 -14.42
C LEU A 192 3.06 -40.49 -15.66
N ARG A 193 2.47 -40.77 -16.82
CA ARG A 193 2.69 -40.00 -18.05
C ARG A 193 2.17 -38.56 -17.90
N GLN A 194 0.98 -38.38 -17.33
CA GLN A 194 0.42 -37.04 -17.08
C GLN A 194 1.31 -36.24 -16.12
N VAL A 195 1.75 -36.82 -15.01
CA VAL A 195 2.66 -36.15 -14.06
C VAL A 195 3.96 -35.74 -14.74
N ARG A 196 4.58 -36.62 -15.54
CA ARG A 196 5.80 -36.29 -16.29
C ARG A 196 5.57 -35.11 -17.24
N GLN A 197 4.44 -35.07 -17.94
CA GLN A 197 4.11 -33.98 -18.86
C GLN A 197 3.94 -32.65 -18.12
N THR A 198 3.18 -32.63 -17.02
CA THR A 198 2.97 -31.43 -16.21
C THR A 198 4.29 -30.90 -15.63
N GLN A 199 5.15 -31.78 -15.11
CA GLN A 199 6.44 -31.35 -14.58
C GLN A 199 7.39 -30.85 -15.68
N GLY A 200 7.39 -31.49 -16.84
CA GLY A 200 8.16 -31.01 -18.00
C GLY A 200 7.74 -29.61 -18.46
N GLN A 201 6.46 -29.26 -18.34
CA GLN A 201 5.96 -27.92 -18.65
C GLN A 201 6.45 -26.88 -17.63
N LYS A 202 6.37 -27.18 -16.33
CA LYS A 202 6.88 -26.30 -15.27
C LYS A 202 8.38 -26.03 -15.39
N VAL A 203 9.17 -27.04 -15.73
CA VAL A 203 10.62 -26.87 -15.94
C VAL A 203 10.89 -25.87 -17.07
N LYS A 204 10.12 -25.90 -18.15
CA LYS A 204 10.27 -24.93 -19.25
C LYS A 204 9.88 -23.51 -18.83
N GLU A 205 8.81 -23.37 -18.04
CA GLU A 205 8.37 -22.09 -17.49
C GLU A 205 9.47 -21.48 -16.60
N TYR A 206 10.01 -22.25 -15.66
CA TYR A 206 11.11 -21.79 -14.79
C TYR A 206 12.39 -21.48 -15.58
N GLN A 207 12.73 -22.25 -16.61
CA GLN A 207 13.87 -21.94 -17.48
C GLN A 207 13.70 -20.60 -18.20
N MET A 208 12.49 -20.28 -18.62
CA MET A 208 12.17 -19.01 -19.27
C MET A 208 12.24 -17.84 -18.29
N GLU A 209 11.66 -17.99 -17.11
CA GLU A 209 11.69 -17.00 -16.03
C GLU A 209 13.13 -16.71 -15.57
N LEU A 210 13.95 -17.76 -15.38
CA LEU A 210 15.36 -17.63 -15.03
C LEU A 210 16.17 -16.85 -16.07
N LYS A 211 15.81 -16.94 -17.36
CA LYS A 211 16.44 -16.14 -18.42
C LYS A 211 16.12 -14.65 -18.27
N TYR A 212 14.86 -14.30 -17.95
CA TYR A 212 14.46 -12.91 -17.71
C TYR A 212 15.09 -12.34 -16.44
N LEU A 213 15.14 -13.12 -15.36
CA LEU A 213 15.77 -12.70 -14.11
C LEU A 213 17.26 -12.40 -14.29
N LYS A 214 17.98 -13.23 -15.06
CA LYS A 214 19.38 -12.94 -15.42
C LYS A 214 19.53 -11.60 -16.15
N GLN A 215 18.66 -11.32 -17.12
CA GLN A 215 18.68 -10.05 -17.84
C GLN A 215 18.36 -8.85 -16.93
N TYR A 216 17.45 -9.02 -15.96
CA TYR A 216 17.15 -7.96 -14.98
C TYR A 216 18.33 -7.73 -14.05
N LYS A 217 19.01 -8.78 -13.60
CA LYS A 217 20.24 -8.67 -12.80
C LYS A 217 21.34 -7.94 -13.54
N GLU A 218 21.61 -8.29 -14.80
CA GLU A 218 22.61 -7.62 -15.64
C GLU A 218 22.30 -6.13 -15.79
N LYS A 219 21.04 -5.78 -16.11
CA LYS A 219 20.62 -4.38 -16.22
C LYS A 219 20.70 -3.61 -14.91
N ALA A 220 20.34 -4.23 -13.79
CA ALA A 220 20.46 -3.61 -12.47
C ALA A 220 21.93 -3.30 -12.15
N CYS A 221 22.84 -4.24 -12.46
CA CYS A 221 24.28 -4.04 -12.30
C CYS A 221 24.79 -2.86 -13.15
N GLU A 222 24.44 -2.82 -14.45
CA GLU A 222 24.82 -1.72 -15.34
C GLU A 222 24.30 -0.35 -14.87
N ILE A 223 23.05 -0.29 -14.37
CA ILE A 223 22.48 0.96 -13.85
C ILE A 223 23.19 1.37 -12.56
N ARG A 224 23.52 0.42 -11.69
CA ARG A 224 24.26 0.68 -10.44
C ARG A 224 25.62 1.31 -10.73
N ASP A 225 26.37 0.76 -11.70
CA ASP A 225 27.65 1.33 -12.14
C ASP A 225 27.48 2.75 -12.71
N GLN A 226 26.40 3.00 -13.46
CA GLN A 226 26.08 4.33 -13.98
C GLN A 226 25.73 5.32 -12.87
N ILE A 227 25.02 4.89 -11.82
CA ILE A 227 24.71 5.73 -10.64
C ILE A 227 26.01 6.12 -9.96
N THR A 228 26.90 5.17 -9.66
CA THR A 228 28.19 5.48 -9.01
C THR A 228 29.04 6.47 -9.82
N SER A 229 29.07 6.31 -11.14
CA SER A 229 29.75 7.27 -12.04
C SER A 229 29.11 8.67 -12.00
N LYS A 230 27.77 8.75 -12.00
CA LYS A 230 27.02 10.02 -11.93
C LYS A 230 27.11 10.68 -10.55
N GLU A 231 27.18 9.91 -9.46
CA GLU A 231 27.42 10.42 -8.11
C GLU A 231 28.79 11.08 -7.99
N ALA A 232 29.83 10.47 -8.58
CA ALA A 232 31.15 11.07 -8.66
C ALA A 232 31.13 12.40 -9.44
N GLN A 233 30.43 12.45 -10.58
CA GLN A 233 30.25 13.69 -11.36
C GLN A 233 29.43 14.75 -10.61
N LEU A 234 28.42 14.34 -9.84
CA LEU A 234 27.62 15.26 -9.02
C LEU A 234 28.48 15.87 -7.91
N THR A 235 29.37 15.08 -7.32
CA THR A 235 30.29 15.52 -6.26
C THR A 235 31.26 16.56 -6.79
N SER A 236 31.90 16.32 -7.94
CA SER A 236 32.79 17.31 -8.57
C SER A 236 32.04 18.58 -8.99
N SER A 237 30.81 18.45 -9.51
CA SER A 237 29.98 19.62 -9.85
C SER A 237 29.57 20.44 -8.62
N LYS A 238 29.31 19.78 -7.47
CA LYS A 238 29.02 20.47 -6.19
C LYS A 238 30.23 21.24 -5.69
N GLU A 239 31.43 20.69 -5.82
CA GLU A 239 32.69 21.36 -5.46
C GLU A 239 32.93 22.61 -6.30
N ILE A 240 32.70 22.54 -7.62
CA ILE A 240 32.81 23.70 -8.54
C ILE A 240 31.82 24.81 -8.18
N VAL A 241 30.56 24.46 -7.88
CA VAL A 241 29.56 25.45 -7.43
C VAL A 241 30.03 26.13 -6.14
N LYS A 242 30.53 25.36 -5.18
CA LYS A 242 31.02 25.87 -3.91
C LYS A 242 32.24 26.77 -4.06
N SER A 243 33.15 26.47 -5.00
CA SER A 243 34.29 27.37 -5.27
C SER A 243 33.84 28.72 -5.84
N TYR A 244 32.87 28.72 -6.75
CA TYR A 244 32.31 29.98 -7.28
C TYR A 244 31.56 30.78 -6.21
N GLU A 245 30.80 30.14 -5.34
CA GLU A 245 30.14 30.80 -4.19
C GLU A 245 31.17 31.46 -3.26
N ASN A 246 32.24 30.74 -2.93
CA ASN A 246 33.33 31.25 -2.09
C ASN A 246 34.07 32.44 -2.73
N GLU A 247 34.18 32.51 -4.06
CA GLU A 247 34.77 33.66 -4.77
C GLU A 247 33.82 34.86 -4.87
N LEU A 248 32.51 34.62 -4.94
CA LEU A 248 31.50 35.66 -5.08
C LEU A 248 31.27 36.47 -3.80
N ASP A 249 31.28 35.83 -2.64
CA ASP A 249 31.04 36.50 -1.35
C ASP A 249 32.02 37.64 -1.01
N PRO A 250 33.34 37.48 -1.10
CA PRO A 250 34.28 38.57 -0.84
C PRO A 250 34.15 39.70 -1.87
N LEU A 251 33.84 39.39 -3.13
CA LEU A 251 33.60 40.39 -4.17
C LEU A 251 32.31 41.20 -3.90
N LYS A 252 31.23 40.54 -3.45
CA LYS A 252 29.98 41.21 -3.06
C LYS A 252 30.19 42.12 -1.85
N ASN A 253 30.92 41.66 -0.84
CA ASN A 253 31.21 42.47 0.35
C ASN A 253 32.09 43.67 0.01
N ARG A 254 33.12 43.48 -0.82
CA ARG A 254 33.97 44.59 -1.28
C ARG A 254 33.21 45.60 -2.14
N LEU A 255 32.29 45.15 -2.99
CA LEU A 255 31.41 46.05 -3.76
C LEU A 255 30.54 46.91 -2.82
N LYS A 256 29.90 46.28 -1.82
CA LYS A 256 29.08 46.99 -0.82
C LYS A 256 29.89 48.03 -0.04
N GLU A 257 31.10 47.70 0.37
CA GLU A 257 32.00 48.63 1.06
C GLU A 257 32.36 49.84 0.19
N ILE A 258 32.71 49.60 -1.08
CA ILE A 258 33.07 50.68 -2.00
C ILE A 258 31.86 51.57 -2.30
N GLU A 259 30.67 50.99 -2.53
CA GLU A 259 29.42 51.75 -2.76
C GLU A 259 29.00 52.58 -1.55
N HIS A 260 29.13 52.03 -0.33
CA HIS A 260 28.85 52.74 0.92
C HIS A 260 29.80 53.93 1.11
N ASN A 261 31.10 53.72 0.89
CA ASN A 261 32.10 54.78 0.98
C ASN A 261 31.87 55.87 -0.07
N LEU A 262 31.50 55.49 -1.30
CA LEU A 262 31.20 56.43 -2.36
C LEU A 262 29.93 57.24 -2.06
N SER A 263 28.89 56.62 -1.49
CA SER A 263 27.67 57.33 -1.03
C SER A 263 27.97 58.35 0.07
N LYS A 264 28.81 57.99 1.06
CA LYS A 264 29.25 58.94 2.11
C LYS A 264 29.98 60.14 1.51
N ILE A 265 30.90 59.90 0.58
CA ILE A 265 31.70 60.97 -0.04
C ILE A 265 30.86 61.83 -0.98
N MET A 266 29.90 61.26 -1.72
CA MET A 266 28.96 62.04 -2.54
C MET A 266 28.08 62.97 -1.70
N LYS A 267 27.65 62.53 -0.50
CA LYS A 267 26.91 63.41 0.42
C LYS A 267 27.78 64.58 0.88
N LEU A 268 29.01 64.29 1.27
CA LEU A 268 29.98 65.32 1.69
C LEU A 268 30.32 66.30 0.55
N ASP A 269 30.52 65.82 -0.68
CA ASP A 269 30.78 66.68 -1.84
C ASP A 269 29.58 67.59 -2.17
N ASN A 270 28.35 67.07 -2.10
CA ASN A 270 27.15 67.87 -2.28
C ASN A 270 26.97 68.93 -1.18
N GLU A 271 27.28 68.57 0.09
CA GLU A 271 27.27 69.50 1.21
C GLU A 271 28.33 70.60 1.05
N ILE A 272 29.54 70.25 0.60
CA ILE A 272 30.62 71.21 0.32
C ILE A 272 30.21 72.17 -0.81
N LYS A 273 29.62 71.66 -1.91
CA LYS A 273 29.14 72.49 -3.03
C LYS A 273 28.06 73.47 -2.58
N ALA A 274 27.13 73.04 -1.73
CA ALA A 274 26.09 73.89 -1.16
C ALA A 274 26.64 74.96 -0.21
N LEU A 275 27.71 74.66 0.53
CA LEU A 275 28.37 75.62 1.41
C LEU A 275 29.22 76.64 0.62
N ASP A 276 29.90 76.22 -0.45
CA ASP A 276 30.69 77.12 -1.31
C ASP A 276 29.79 78.12 -2.07
N SER A 277 28.63 77.67 -2.56
CA SER A 277 27.65 78.55 -3.20
C SER A 277 27.09 79.57 -2.21
N ARG A 278 26.80 79.15 -0.97
CA ARG A 278 26.33 80.04 0.10
C ARG A 278 27.39 81.06 0.53
N LYS A 279 28.67 80.66 0.56
CA LYS A 279 29.79 81.57 0.83
C LYS A 279 29.90 82.67 -0.23
N LYS A 280 29.85 82.30 -1.52
CA LYS A 280 29.88 83.26 -2.64
C LYS A 280 28.71 84.24 -2.61
N GLN A 281 27.53 83.78 -2.20
CA GLN A 281 26.37 84.65 -2.01
C GLN A 281 26.61 85.66 -0.87
N MET A 282 27.10 85.20 0.28
CA MET A 282 27.40 86.09 1.42
C MET A 282 28.51 87.12 1.11
N GLU A 283 29.54 86.75 0.35
CA GLU A 283 30.59 87.68 -0.09
C GLU A 283 30.02 88.79 -1.00
N LYS A 284 29.03 88.45 -1.83
CA LYS A 284 28.32 89.40 -2.68
C LYS A 284 27.43 90.35 -1.86
N ASP A 285 26.69 89.82 -0.90
CA ASP A 285 25.85 90.61 0.02
C ASP A 285 26.70 91.58 0.89
N ASN A 286 27.91 91.17 1.27
CA ASN A 286 28.83 92.01 2.06
C ASN A 286 29.42 93.16 1.23
N SER A 287 29.71 92.91 -0.07
CA SER A 287 30.13 93.95 -1.01
C SER A 287 29.01 94.98 -1.27
N GLU A 288 27.75 94.54 -1.31
CA GLU A 288 26.58 95.44 -1.46
C GLU A 288 26.29 96.28 -0.20
N LEU A 289 26.72 95.83 0.98
CA LEU A 289 26.62 96.56 2.24
C LEU A 289 27.72 97.65 2.37
N GLU A 290 28.92 97.39 1.86
CA GLU A 290 30.00 98.39 1.79
C GLU A 290 29.68 99.55 0.83
N GLU A 291 28.96 99.28 -0.27
CA GLU A 291 28.51 100.33 -1.22
C GLU A 291 27.35 101.20 -0.70
N LYS A 292 26.61 100.78 0.34
CA LYS A 292 25.43 101.50 0.88
C LYS A 292 25.70 102.35 2.12
N MET A 293 26.94 102.43 2.61
CA MET A 293 27.29 103.28 3.77
C MET A 293 27.47 104.76 3.36
N GLU A 294 26.36 105.47 3.21
CA GLU A 294 26.32 106.87 2.79
C GLU A 294 25.73 107.76 3.91
N LYS A 295 26.52 108.02 4.98
CA LYS A 295 26.57 109.29 5.75
C LYS A 295 27.31 109.17 7.08
N VAL A 296 28.42 109.90 7.16
CA VAL A 296 29.11 110.28 8.40
C VAL A 296 28.32 111.40 9.08
N PHE A 297 27.96 111.22 10.34
CA PHE A 297 27.37 112.25 11.18
C PHE A 297 28.42 113.34 11.47
N GLN A 298 28.14 114.58 11.07
CA GLN A 298 29.00 115.74 11.32
C GLN A 298 28.26 116.73 12.22
N GLY A 299 28.64 116.76 13.51
CA GLY A 299 28.17 117.70 14.53
C GLY A 299 29.03 117.58 15.78
N THR A 300 29.15 118.65 16.57
CA THR A 300 30.05 118.72 17.75
C THR A 300 29.54 117.90 18.94
N ASP A 301 30.48 117.23 19.63
CA ASP A 301 30.25 116.26 20.71
C ASP A 301 29.40 116.77 21.89
N GLU A 302 29.40 118.08 22.17
CA GLU A 302 28.66 118.65 23.31
C GLU A 302 27.14 118.72 23.08
N GLN A 303 26.67 118.85 21.82
CA GLN A 303 25.24 118.81 21.48
C GLN A 303 24.71 117.37 21.37
N LEU A 304 25.60 116.39 21.10
CA LEU A 304 25.28 114.98 21.14
C LEU A 304 25.16 114.48 22.59
N ASN A 305 25.97 115.02 23.50
CA ASN A 305 26.03 114.57 24.90
C ASN A 305 24.80 115.01 25.73
N ASP A 306 24.20 116.18 25.45
CA ASP A 306 22.96 116.63 26.12
C ASP A 306 21.72 115.87 25.63
N LEU A 307 21.66 115.54 24.32
CA LEU A 307 20.62 114.67 23.78
C LEU A 307 20.79 113.23 24.29
N TYR A 308 22.04 112.76 24.42
CA TYR A 308 22.40 111.44 24.94
C TYR A 308 22.12 111.32 26.44
N HIS A 309 22.34 112.35 27.25
CA HIS A 309 22.06 112.30 28.69
C HIS A 309 20.56 112.39 29.02
N ASN A 310 19.78 113.20 28.27
CA ASN A 310 18.32 113.20 28.40
C ASN A 310 17.69 111.91 27.85
N HIS A 311 18.25 111.35 26.78
CA HIS A 311 17.85 110.03 26.27
C HIS A 311 18.26 108.90 27.24
N GLN A 312 19.46 108.90 27.81
CA GLN A 312 19.90 107.90 28.81
C GLN A 312 19.06 107.93 30.09
N ARG A 313 18.56 109.09 30.53
CA ARG A 313 17.69 109.17 31.70
C ARG A 313 16.32 108.56 31.42
N THR A 314 15.77 108.86 30.24
CA THR A 314 14.52 108.27 29.75
C THR A 314 14.67 106.77 29.47
N VAL A 315 15.82 106.34 28.93
CA VAL A 315 16.17 104.94 28.69
C VAL A 315 16.35 104.20 30.00
N ARG A 316 17.02 104.74 31.02
CA ARG A 316 17.15 104.08 32.33
C ARG A 316 15.83 103.96 33.08
N GLU A 317 14.93 104.93 32.97
CA GLU A 317 13.57 104.81 33.51
C GLU A 317 12.73 103.80 32.73
N LYS A 318 12.85 103.78 31.39
CA LYS A 318 12.18 102.79 30.56
C LYS A 318 12.80 101.40 30.69
N GLU A 319 14.08 101.24 30.94
CA GLU A 319 14.77 99.97 31.21
C GLU A 319 14.40 99.43 32.58
N ARG A 320 14.29 100.28 33.62
CA ARG A 320 13.73 99.84 34.91
C ARG A 320 12.28 99.41 34.78
N LYS A 321 11.44 100.22 34.12
CA LYS A 321 10.05 99.84 33.81
C LYS A 321 9.98 98.60 32.92
N LEU A 322 10.94 98.40 32.01
CA LEU A 322 10.98 97.24 31.14
C LEU A 322 11.46 96.01 31.90
N VAL A 323 12.40 96.11 32.83
CA VAL A 323 12.82 95.00 33.72
C VAL A 323 11.69 94.65 34.69
N ASP A 324 11.02 95.63 35.29
CA ASP A 324 9.88 95.40 36.17
C ASP A 324 8.69 94.82 35.39
N CYS A 325 8.36 95.37 34.21
CA CYS A 325 7.39 94.77 33.31
C CYS A 325 7.85 93.39 32.82
N HIS A 326 9.13 93.13 32.56
CA HIS A 326 9.60 91.81 32.12
C HIS A 326 9.50 90.80 33.26
N ARG A 327 9.75 91.23 34.50
CA ARG A 327 9.62 90.39 35.69
C ARG A 327 8.15 90.12 36.03
N GLU A 328 7.26 91.09 35.85
CA GLU A 328 5.82 90.90 35.90
C GLU A 328 5.30 90.04 34.74
N LEU A 329 5.82 90.23 33.53
CA LEU A 329 5.45 89.45 32.34
C LEU A 329 6.00 88.03 32.43
N GLU A 330 7.15 87.79 33.05
CA GLU A 330 7.66 86.45 33.39
C GLU A 330 6.86 85.79 34.52
N LYS A 331 6.45 86.54 35.56
CA LYS A 331 5.54 86.04 36.59
C LYS A 331 4.17 85.70 36.02
N LEU A 332 3.57 86.61 35.25
CA LEU A 332 2.30 86.41 34.55
C LEU A 332 2.42 85.35 33.46
N ASN A 333 3.57 85.17 32.80
CA ASN A 333 3.79 84.05 31.89
C ASN A 333 3.96 82.74 32.65
N LYS A 334 4.58 82.72 33.83
CA LYS A 334 4.63 81.52 34.67
C LYS A 334 3.25 81.17 35.19
N GLU A 335 2.49 82.13 35.71
CA GLU A 335 1.11 81.93 36.13
C GLU A 335 0.22 81.56 34.95
N SER A 336 0.35 82.22 33.80
CA SER A 336 -0.38 81.85 32.58
C SER A 336 0.02 80.48 32.07
N ARG A 337 1.29 80.06 32.19
CA ARG A 337 1.73 78.70 31.84
C ARG A 337 1.20 77.67 32.82
N LEU A 338 1.19 77.96 34.12
CA LEU A 338 0.62 77.08 35.14
C LEU A 338 -0.89 76.97 34.99
N LEU A 339 -1.60 78.08 34.82
CA LEU A 339 -3.04 78.12 34.54
C LEU A 339 -3.37 77.52 33.17
N ASN A 340 -2.52 77.66 32.15
CA ASN A 340 -2.71 76.97 30.88
C ASN A 340 -2.40 75.48 30.98
N GLN A 341 -1.45 75.06 31.82
CA GLN A 341 -1.22 73.64 32.13
C GLN A 341 -2.43 73.08 32.87
N GLU A 342 -2.91 73.74 33.91
CA GLU A 342 -4.10 73.34 34.67
C GLU A 342 -5.36 73.37 33.79
N LYS A 343 -5.53 74.40 32.95
CA LYS A 343 -6.59 74.44 31.92
C LYS A 343 -6.43 73.32 30.90
N SER A 344 -5.23 73.00 30.44
CA SER A 344 -4.97 71.89 29.52
C SER A 344 -5.25 70.54 30.17
N GLU A 345 -4.87 70.35 31.44
CA GLU A 345 -5.16 69.15 32.21
C GLU A 345 -6.67 69.01 32.44
N LEU A 346 -7.35 70.09 32.84
CA LEU A 346 -8.81 70.11 32.97
C LEU A 346 -9.53 69.95 31.64
N LEU A 347 -9.00 70.46 30.52
CA LEU A 347 -9.55 70.24 29.17
C LEU A 347 -9.33 68.80 28.69
N VAL A 348 -8.17 68.20 29.01
CA VAL A 348 -7.90 66.80 28.75
C VAL A 348 -8.83 65.93 29.58
N GLU A 349 -9.05 66.27 30.84
CA GLU A 349 -9.92 65.53 31.74
C GLU A 349 -11.41 65.72 31.37
N GLN A 350 -11.81 66.92 30.99
CA GLN A 350 -13.12 67.19 30.39
C GLN A 350 -13.28 66.41 29.09
N GLY A 351 -12.27 66.38 28.21
CA GLY A 351 -12.28 65.59 26.98
C GLY A 351 -12.35 64.09 27.26
N ARG A 352 -11.67 63.60 28.30
CA ARG A 352 -11.70 62.20 28.74
C ARG A 352 -13.08 61.83 29.28
N LEU A 353 -13.65 62.66 30.16
CA LEU A 353 -14.97 62.44 30.74
C LEU A 353 -16.07 62.60 29.69
N GLN A 354 -15.96 63.55 28.77
CA GLN A 354 -16.86 63.72 27.64
C GLN A 354 -16.78 62.53 26.69
N LEU A 355 -15.57 62.05 26.35
CA LEU A 355 -15.39 60.85 25.54
C LEU A 355 -15.96 59.61 26.24
N GLN A 356 -15.82 59.50 27.57
CA GLN A 356 -16.42 58.40 28.34
C GLN A 356 -17.95 58.50 28.38
N ALA A 357 -18.51 59.71 28.52
CA ALA A 357 -19.94 59.94 28.48
C ALA A 357 -20.52 59.67 27.08
N ASP A 358 -19.86 60.14 26.03
CA ASP A 358 -20.22 59.89 24.63
C ASP A 358 -20.14 58.39 24.31
N ARG A 359 -19.06 57.70 24.73
CA ARG A 359 -18.95 56.24 24.61
C ARG A 359 -20.03 55.50 25.39
N HIS A 360 -20.36 55.95 26.60
CA HIS A 360 -21.43 55.33 27.38
C HIS A 360 -22.79 55.51 26.70
N GLN A 361 -23.05 56.70 26.15
CA GLN A 361 -24.26 57.00 25.39
C GLN A 361 -24.32 56.21 24.08
N GLU A 362 -23.19 56.06 23.38
CA GLU A 362 -23.04 55.18 22.23
C GLU A 362 -23.29 53.72 22.60
N HIS A 363 -22.76 53.23 23.73
CA HIS A 363 -23.01 51.88 24.21
C HIS A 363 -24.46 51.64 24.59
N ILE A 364 -25.15 52.61 25.20
CA ILE A 364 -26.59 52.52 25.47
C ILE A 364 -27.37 52.48 24.15
N ARG A 365 -27.06 53.38 23.20
CA ARG A 365 -27.71 53.39 21.88
C ARG A 365 -27.46 52.09 21.12
N ALA A 366 -26.23 51.57 21.16
CA ALA A 366 -25.86 50.31 20.54
C ALA A 366 -26.58 49.14 21.20
N ARG A 367 -26.61 49.06 22.55
CA ARG A 367 -27.34 48.04 23.30
C ARG A 367 -28.83 48.06 22.96
N ASP A 368 -29.45 49.23 22.96
CA ASP A 368 -30.89 49.35 22.72
C ASP A 368 -31.21 49.08 21.25
N SER A 369 -30.38 49.54 20.32
CA SER A 369 -30.48 49.16 18.90
C SER A 369 -30.32 47.65 18.71
N LEU A 370 -29.40 47.00 19.44
CA LEU A 370 -29.19 45.56 19.40
C LEU A 370 -30.39 44.81 19.95
N ILE A 371 -30.93 45.20 21.11
CA ILE A 371 -32.12 44.61 21.70
C ILE A 371 -33.31 44.77 20.76
N GLN A 372 -33.53 45.96 20.20
CA GLN A 372 -34.61 46.21 19.24
C GLN A 372 -34.46 45.35 17.99
N SER A 373 -33.25 45.30 17.41
CA SER A 373 -32.99 44.48 16.21
C SER A 373 -33.18 42.99 16.47
N LEU A 374 -32.68 42.48 17.60
CA LEU A 374 -32.77 41.08 17.97
C LEU A 374 -34.19 40.69 18.38
N ALA A 375 -34.93 41.58 19.07
CA ALA A 375 -36.34 41.38 19.36
C ALA A 375 -37.19 41.32 18.09
N THR A 376 -36.92 42.22 17.13
CA THR A 376 -37.60 42.20 15.83
C THR A 376 -37.30 40.91 15.07
N GLN A 377 -36.05 40.45 15.06
CA GLN A 377 -35.66 39.20 14.40
C GLN A 377 -36.25 37.96 15.06
N LEU A 378 -36.39 37.96 16.38
CA LEU A 378 -36.94 36.84 17.15
C LEU A 378 -38.47 36.95 17.35
N GLU A 379 -39.12 37.95 16.74
CA GLU A 379 -40.55 38.23 16.84
C GLU A 379 -41.03 38.36 18.31
N LEU A 380 -40.22 39.03 19.14
CA LEU A 380 -40.53 39.28 20.55
C LEU A 380 -41.19 40.65 20.72
N ASP A 381 -42.46 40.63 21.10
CA ASP A 381 -43.26 41.85 21.30
C ASP A 381 -42.80 42.68 22.52
N GLY A 382 -42.93 44.00 22.41
CA GLY A 382 -42.68 44.94 23.52
C GLY A 382 -41.29 45.58 23.57
N PHE A 383 -40.45 45.36 22.55
CA PHE A 383 -39.08 45.92 22.46
C PHE A 383 -38.86 46.77 21.19
N GLU A 384 -39.91 47.39 20.66
CA GLU A 384 -39.90 48.08 19.37
C GLU A 384 -39.22 49.45 19.39
N ARG A 385 -39.10 50.10 20.56
CA ARG A 385 -38.46 51.42 20.71
C ARG A 385 -37.75 51.53 22.04
N GLY A 386 -36.46 51.88 21.99
CA GLY A 386 -35.68 52.26 23.18
C GLY A 386 -35.91 53.72 23.62
N PRO A 387 -35.29 54.16 24.73
CA PRO A 387 -34.33 53.41 25.54
C PRO A 387 -34.99 52.42 26.52
N PHE A 388 -34.37 51.27 26.73
CA PHE A 388 -34.93 50.22 27.59
C PHE A 388 -34.50 50.37 29.04
N SER A 389 -35.47 50.25 29.95
CA SER A 389 -35.19 50.17 31.39
C SER A 389 -34.52 48.83 31.75
N GLU A 390 -33.79 48.80 32.86
CA GLU A 390 -33.10 47.59 33.31
C GLU A 390 -34.06 46.40 33.52
N ARG A 391 -35.31 46.67 33.92
CA ARG A 391 -36.36 45.65 34.05
C ARG A 391 -36.77 45.07 32.70
N GLN A 392 -36.91 45.91 31.67
CA GLN A 392 -37.20 45.45 30.31
C GLN A 392 -36.04 44.61 29.76
N ILE A 393 -34.79 45.01 29.99
CA ILE A 393 -33.60 44.25 29.55
C ILE A 393 -33.56 42.87 30.19
N LYS A 394 -33.83 42.76 31.51
CA LYS A 394 -33.89 41.47 32.21
C LYS A 394 -34.99 40.57 31.65
N ASN A 395 -36.15 41.14 31.33
CA ASN A 395 -37.25 40.39 30.71
C ASN A 395 -36.88 39.91 29.29
N PHE A 396 -36.24 40.77 28.48
CA PHE A 396 -35.74 40.42 27.16
C PHE A 396 -34.81 39.21 27.21
N HIS A 397 -33.81 39.24 28.10
CA HIS A 397 -32.86 38.13 28.26
C HIS A 397 -33.54 36.81 28.63
N LYS A 398 -34.63 36.86 29.42
CA LYS A 398 -35.40 35.66 29.78
C LYS A 398 -36.11 35.07 28.55
N LEU A 399 -36.83 35.91 27.79
CA LEU A 399 -37.56 35.49 26.59
C LEU A 399 -36.62 34.93 25.51
N VAL A 400 -35.47 35.56 25.31
CA VAL A 400 -34.44 35.08 24.36
C VAL A 400 -33.91 33.71 24.79
N ARG A 401 -33.66 33.50 26.09
CA ARG A 401 -33.17 32.21 26.60
C ARG A 401 -34.19 31.09 26.39
N GLU A 402 -35.45 31.34 26.70
CA GLU A 402 -36.54 30.37 26.50
C GLU A 402 -36.69 30.01 25.02
N ARG A 403 -36.56 30.99 24.11
CA ARG A 403 -36.55 30.75 22.66
C ARG A 403 -35.34 29.93 22.22
N GLN A 404 -34.15 30.27 22.70
CA GLN A 404 -32.90 29.58 22.37
C GLN A 404 -32.93 28.10 22.79
N GLU A 405 -33.48 27.79 23.96
CA GLU A 405 -33.67 26.41 24.42
C GLU A 405 -34.67 25.63 23.55
N GLY A 406 -35.73 26.31 23.08
CA GLY A 406 -36.67 25.74 22.11
C GLY A 406 -36.02 25.43 20.77
N GLU A 407 -35.26 26.37 20.22
CA GLU A 407 -34.54 26.21 18.95
C GLU A 407 -33.41 25.18 19.04
N ALA A 408 -32.73 25.05 20.18
CA ALA A 408 -31.73 24.02 20.39
C ALA A 408 -32.34 22.60 20.34
N LYS A 409 -33.57 22.43 20.83
CA LYS A 409 -34.28 21.14 20.76
C LYS A 409 -34.69 20.79 19.32
N THR A 410 -35.23 21.74 18.56
CA THR A 410 -35.54 21.53 17.14
C THR A 410 -34.28 21.35 16.31
N ALA A 411 -33.19 22.08 16.60
CA ALA A 411 -31.90 21.90 15.94
C ALA A 411 -31.33 20.50 16.16
N ASN A 412 -31.42 19.95 17.39
CA ASN A 412 -31.00 18.57 17.66
C ASN A 412 -31.84 17.53 16.92
N GLN A 413 -33.16 17.73 16.80
CA GLN A 413 -34.02 16.86 15.98
C GLN A 413 -33.64 16.94 14.50
N LEU A 414 -33.44 18.16 13.98
CA LEU A 414 -32.97 18.41 12.62
C LEU A 414 -31.57 17.83 12.38
N MET A 415 -30.66 17.89 13.35
CA MET A 415 -29.32 17.31 13.22
C MET A 415 -29.38 15.79 13.08
N ASN A 416 -30.28 15.12 13.80
CA ASN A 416 -30.48 13.67 13.63
C ASN A 416 -31.07 13.36 12.25
N ASP A 417 -32.09 14.09 11.81
CA ASP A 417 -32.67 13.96 10.45
C ASP A 417 -31.63 14.27 9.35
N PHE A 418 -30.78 15.26 9.58
CA PHE A 418 -29.70 15.61 8.66
C PHE A 418 -28.59 14.59 8.68
N ALA A 419 -28.24 13.98 9.82
CA ALA A 419 -27.29 12.88 9.87
C ALA A 419 -27.79 11.70 9.05
N GLU A 420 -29.07 11.34 9.16
CA GLU A 420 -29.67 10.30 8.31
C GLU A 420 -29.64 10.69 6.83
N LYS A 421 -30.02 11.93 6.49
CA LYS A 421 -29.93 12.44 5.11
C LYS A 421 -28.49 12.53 4.61
N GLU A 422 -27.52 12.84 5.47
CA GLU A 422 -26.10 12.92 5.16
C GLU A 422 -25.56 11.54 4.82
N THR A 423 -25.92 10.49 5.57
CA THR A 423 -25.57 9.12 5.18
C THR A 423 -26.15 8.73 3.82
N LEU A 424 -27.37 9.18 3.50
CA LEU A 424 -27.98 8.96 2.19
C LEU A 424 -27.30 9.78 1.09
N LYS A 425 -26.93 11.03 1.38
CA LYS A 425 -26.20 11.90 0.47
C LYS A 425 -24.77 11.41 0.27
N GLN A 426 -24.13 10.83 1.27
CA GLN A 426 -22.81 10.22 1.15
C GLN A 426 -22.83 9.07 0.15
N LYS A 427 -23.87 8.22 0.19
CA LYS A 427 -24.09 7.20 -0.85
C LYS A 427 -24.26 7.82 -2.24
N GLN A 428 -25.03 8.91 -2.37
CA GLN A 428 -25.16 9.63 -3.64
C GLN A 428 -23.84 10.30 -4.08
N ILE A 429 -23.02 10.78 -3.15
CA ILE A 429 -21.70 11.35 -3.41
C ILE A 429 -20.77 10.27 -3.93
N ASP A 430 -20.83 9.05 -3.38
CA ASP A 430 -20.03 7.93 -3.87
C ASP A 430 -20.46 7.56 -5.31
N GLU A 431 -21.76 7.55 -5.61
CA GLU A 431 -22.24 7.39 -7.00
C GLU A 431 -21.79 8.54 -7.93
N ILE A 432 -21.81 9.79 -7.44
CA ILE A 432 -21.31 10.94 -8.19
C ILE A 432 -19.79 10.86 -8.33
N ARG A 433 -19.06 10.33 -7.35
CA ARG A 433 -17.61 10.13 -7.40
C ARG A 433 -17.27 9.15 -8.51
N ASP A 434 -18.03 8.05 -8.61
CA ASP A 434 -17.92 7.09 -9.72
C ASP A 434 -18.19 7.77 -11.07
N LYS A 435 -19.25 8.58 -11.16
CA LYS A 435 -19.54 9.39 -12.35
C LYS A 435 -18.45 10.44 -12.63
N LYS A 436 -17.85 11.05 -11.60
CA LYS A 436 -16.76 12.03 -11.71
C LYS A 436 -15.50 11.36 -12.22
N THR A 437 -15.17 10.15 -11.78
CA THR A 437 -14.07 9.39 -12.37
C THR A 437 -14.35 9.06 -13.84
N GLY A 438 -15.59 8.72 -14.18
CA GLY A 438 -16.02 8.57 -15.58
C GLY A 438 -15.88 9.87 -16.40
N LEU A 439 -16.35 10.99 -15.86
CA LEU A 439 -16.20 12.32 -16.47
C LEU A 439 -14.74 12.78 -16.50
N GLY A 440 -13.91 12.40 -15.54
CA GLY A 440 -12.48 12.69 -15.51
C GLY A 440 -11.79 12.14 -16.76
N ARG A 441 -12.11 10.89 -17.14
CA ARG A 441 -11.67 10.30 -18.40
C ARG A 441 -12.17 11.10 -19.62
N ILE A 442 -13.38 11.64 -19.56
CA ILE A 442 -13.94 12.49 -20.63
C ILE A 442 -13.25 13.87 -20.66
N ILE A 443 -12.91 14.45 -19.51
CA ILE A 443 -12.21 15.72 -19.39
C ILE A 443 -10.79 15.58 -19.92
N GLU A 444 -10.08 14.48 -19.63
CA GLU A 444 -8.78 14.21 -20.24
C GLU A 444 -8.89 14.26 -21.77
N LEU A 445 -9.88 13.56 -22.33
CA LEU A 445 -10.21 13.61 -23.77
C LEU A 445 -10.53 15.02 -24.28
N LYS A 446 -11.27 15.83 -23.51
CA LYS A 446 -11.60 17.22 -23.88
C LYS A 446 -10.43 18.17 -23.68
N SER A 447 -9.52 17.91 -22.74
CA SER A 447 -8.32 18.72 -22.48
C SER A 447 -7.31 18.58 -23.62
N GLU A 448 -7.19 17.39 -24.21
CA GLU A 448 -6.46 17.21 -25.46
C GLU A 448 -7.06 18.06 -26.59
N ILE A 449 -8.39 18.12 -26.69
CA ILE A 449 -9.07 18.98 -27.67
C ILE A 449 -8.84 20.47 -27.35
N LEU A 450 -8.84 20.86 -26.08
CA LEU A 450 -8.65 22.25 -25.64
C LEU A 450 -7.22 22.73 -25.85
N SER A 451 -6.22 21.85 -25.67
CA SER A 451 -4.83 22.12 -26.05
C SER A 451 -4.72 22.46 -27.55
N LYS A 452 -5.46 21.76 -28.41
CA LYS A 452 -5.51 22.08 -29.85
C LYS A 452 -6.11 23.47 -30.08
N LYS A 453 -7.18 23.83 -29.36
CA LYS A 453 -7.81 25.17 -29.45
C LYS A 453 -6.99 26.30 -28.82
N GLN A 454 -6.21 26.04 -27.78
CA GLN A 454 -5.30 27.04 -27.19
C GLN A 454 -4.14 27.38 -28.12
N ASN A 455 -3.67 26.43 -28.92
CA ASN A 455 -2.70 26.73 -29.97
C ASN A 455 -3.31 27.62 -31.06
N GLU A 456 -4.57 27.38 -31.46
CA GLU A 456 -5.29 28.31 -32.34
C GLU A 456 -5.43 29.71 -31.72
N LEU A 457 -5.69 29.81 -30.40
CA LEU A 457 -5.85 31.10 -29.71
C LEU A 457 -4.53 31.85 -29.52
N LYS A 458 -3.40 31.15 -29.34
CA LYS A 458 -2.08 31.79 -29.36
C LYS A 458 -1.80 32.48 -30.69
N ASN A 459 -2.24 31.89 -31.80
CA ASN A 459 -2.14 32.52 -33.11
C ASN A 459 -2.99 33.81 -33.19
N VAL A 460 -4.20 33.80 -32.62
CA VAL A 460 -5.06 35.00 -32.56
C VAL A 460 -4.53 36.07 -31.57
N LYS A 461 -3.87 35.68 -30.47
CA LYS A 461 -3.23 36.62 -29.55
C LYS A 461 -2.00 37.29 -30.15
N TYR A 462 -1.27 36.59 -31.00
CA TYR A 462 -0.20 37.18 -31.79
C TYR A 462 -0.73 38.26 -32.75
N GLU A 463 -1.95 38.10 -33.26
CA GLU A 463 -2.64 39.12 -34.07
C GLU A 463 -3.13 40.33 -33.24
N LEU A 464 -3.53 40.12 -31.97
CA LEU A 464 -3.95 41.20 -31.05
C LEU A 464 -2.78 42.04 -30.51
N GLN A 465 -1.60 41.43 -30.30
CA GLN A 465 -0.40 42.14 -29.84
C GLN A 465 0.18 43.12 -30.88
N GLN A 466 -0.32 43.10 -32.12
CA GLN A 466 -0.01 44.09 -33.15
C GLN A 466 -0.92 45.34 -33.12
N LEU A 467 -1.95 45.38 -32.26
CA LEU A 467 -2.96 46.45 -32.24
C LEU A 467 -3.01 47.30 -30.96
N GLU A 468 -2.22 47.00 -29.92
CA GLU A 468 -2.08 47.82 -28.70
C GLU A 468 -0.84 48.75 -28.74
N GLY A 469 -0.65 49.41 -29.88
CA GLY A 469 0.27 50.53 -30.04
C GLY A 469 -0.49 51.84 -30.08
N SER A 470 -1.01 52.31 -28.93
CA SER A 470 -1.35 53.73 -28.67
C SER A 470 -2.01 53.89 -27.30
N SER A 471 -1.32 54.50 -26.33
CA SER A 471 -1.88 55.52 -25.41
C SER A 471 -0.88 55.89 -24.29
N ASP A 472 0.24 56.52 -24.67
CA ASP A 472 1.19 57.18 -23.74
C ASP A 472 0.96 58.71 -23.76
N ARG A 473 0.07 59.28 -22.93
CA ARG A 473 0.12 60.74 -22.63
C ARG A 473 -0.81 61.32 -21.54
N ILE A 474 -1.40 60.59 -20.61
CA ILE A 474 -2.26 61.24 -19.61
C ILE A 474 -2.07 60.58 -18.25
N LEU A 475 -1.22 61.16 -17.40
CA LEU A 475 -1.28 61.21 -15.92
C LEU A 475 0.10 61.49 -15.27
N GLU A 476 0.84 62.50 -15.72
CA GLU A 476 2.07 62.97 -15.03
C GLU A 476 2.10 64.49 -14.77
N LEU A 477 0.95 65.16 -14.83
CA LEU A 477 0.82 66.58 -14.49
C LEU A 477 -0.36 66.83 -13.56
N ASP A 478 -0.32 66.23 -12.38
CA ASP A 478 -1.05 66.80 -11.25
C ASP A 478 -0.32 66.56 -9.93
N GLN A 479 0.25 67.65 -9.42
CA GLN A 479 0.55 67.90 -8.01
C GLN A 479 1.91 67.48 -7.47
N GLU A 480 2.93 68.18 -7.99
CA GLU A 480 3.75 68.98 -7.08
C GLU A 480 2.90 70.03 -6.36
N LEU A 481 2.76 69.87 -5.04
CA LEU A 481 2.85 70.92 -4.01
C LEU A 481 2.12 70.44 -2.77
N ILE A 482 2.88 69.90 -1.83
CA ILE A 482 2.83 70.17 -0.38
C ILE A 482 3.74 69.10 0.24
N LYS A 483 4.98 69.50 0.55
CA LYS A 483 5.79 69.04 1.71
C LYS A 483 7.17 69.71 1.66
N ALA A 484 7.13 71.04 1.66
CA ALA A 484 8.25 71.89 2.05
C ALA A 484 7.91 72.50 3.41
N ALA A 485 8.26 71.78 4.50
CA ALA A 485 8.42 72.29 5.86
C ALA A 485 8.66 71.10 6.81
N ASP A 486 9.89 70.56 6.88
CA ASP A 486 10.49 70.10 8.15
C ASP A 486 11.90 69.49 7.95
N LYS A 487 12.87 70.29 7.50
CA LYS A 487 14.29 69.85 7.45
C LYS A 487 15.31 70.96 7.76
N ASP A 488 14.99 71.91 8.63
CA ASP A 488 15.94 73.00 8.97
C ASP A 488 16.65 72.87 10.33
N GLU A 489 16.28 71.93 11.22
CA GLU A 489 16.91 71.83 12.55
C GLU A 489 18.00 70.73 12.67
N GLN A 490 18.27 69.95 11.61
CA GLN A 490 19.28 68.87 11.66
C GLN A 490 20.70 69.28 11.23
N ILE A 491 20.91 70.53 10.79
CA ILE A 491 22.17 70.96 10.17
C ILE A 491 23.23 71.45 11.18
N ARG A 492 22.86 71.84 12.41
CA ARG A 492 23.85 72.34 13.40
C ARG A 492 24.65 71.26 14.13
N LYS A 493 24.22 69.99 14.11
CA LYS A 493 24.88 68.89 14.83
C LYS A 493 25.90 68.08 14.00
N ILE A 494 25.98 68.30 12.69
CA ILE A 494 26.82 67.49 11.78
C ILE A 494 28.23 68.09 11.63
N LYS A 495 28.42 69.39 11.91
CA LYS A 495 29.66 70.11 11.58
C LYS A 495 30.88 69.83 12.50
N SER A 496 30.71 69.18 13.65
CA SER A 496 31.83 68.87 14.57
C SER A 496 32.19 67.38 14.67
N ARG A 497 31.53 66.49 13.92
CA ARG A 497 31.75 65.03 14.00
C ARG A 497 32.48 64.39 12.83
N HIS A 498 32.67 65.07 11.70
CA HIS A 498 33.23 64.45 10.48
C HIS A 498 34.65 64.88 10.11
N SER A 499 35.36 65.62 10.98
CA SER A 499 36.79 65.94 10.76
C SER A 499 37.71 64.72 11.00
N ASP A 500 37.35 63.86 11.97
CA ASP A 500 38.21 62.76 12.39
C ASP A 500 38.06 61.52 11.48
N GLU A 501 36.87 61.27 10.92
CA GLU A 501 36.62 60.16 9.98
C GLU A 501 37.34 60.34 8.63
N LEU A 502 37.36 61.56 8.08
CA LEU A 502 38.02 61.87 6.80
C LEU A 502 39.56 61.79 6.89
N THR A 503 40.13 62.09 8.06
CA THR A 503 41.59 62.01 8.29
C THR A 503 42.06 60.54 8.38
N SER A 504 41.23 59.64 8.90
CA SER A 504 41.56 58.21 9.01
C SER A 504 41.58 57.46 7.67
N LEU A 505 40.88 57.98 6.64
CA LEU A 505 40.68 57.28 5.36
C LEU A 505 41.60 57.75 4.22
N LEU A 506 42.13 58.97 4.30
CA LEU A 506 42.90 59.61 3.22
C LEU A 506 44.27 60.18 3.62
N GLY A 507 44.60 60.29 4.92
CA GLY A 507 45.89 60.78 5.40
C GLY A 507 46.18 62.28 5.18
N TYR A 508 45.45 62.97 4.30
CA TYR A 508 45.51 64.43 4.07
C TYR A 508 44.22 64.97 3.41
N PHE A 509 43.99 66.29 3.48
CA PHE A 509 42.81 66.97 2.91
C PHE A 509 43.00 67.22 1.38
N PRO A 510 42.17 66.65 0.48
CA PRO A 510 42.43 66.70 -0.96
C PRO A 510 41.99 68.01 -1.60
N ASN A 511 42.71 68.45 -2.64
CA ASN A 511 42.28 69.55 -3.51
C ASN A 511 41.21 69.06 -4.51
N LYS A 512 40.38 69.96 -5.04
CA LYS A 512 39.19 69.65 -5.90
C LYS A 512 39.47 68.64 -7.03
N LYS A 513 40.63 68.74 -7.69
CA LYS A 513 41.08 67.80 -8.74
C LYS A 513 41.35 66.37 -8.23
N GLN A 514 41.91 66.23 -7.03
CA GLN A 514 42.27 64.92 -6.45
C GLN A 514 41.04 64.14 -5.97
N LEU A 515 39.98 64.84 -5.54
CA LEU A 515 38.71 64.22 -5.19
C LEU A 515 37.99 63.68 -6.43
N GLU A 516 38.01 64.44 -7.54
CA GLU A 516 37.48 64.00 -8.84
C GLU A 516 38.22 62.77 -9.37
N ASP A 517 39.57 62.77 -9.31
CA ASP A 517 40.39 61.63 -9.71
C ASP A 517 40.13 60.38 -8.84
N TRP A 518 39.94 60.56 -7.53
CA TRP A 518 39.62 59.47 -6.61
C TRP A 518 38.23 58.88 -6.86
N LEU A 519 37.22 59.74 -7.09
CA LEU A 519 35.86 59.31 -7.47
C LEU A 519 35.88 58.55 -8.80
N HIS A 520 36.65 59.02 -9.78
CA HIS A 520 36.78 58.35 -11.07
C HIS A 520 37.50 57.00 -10.93
N SER A 521 38.53 56.91 -10.10
CA SER A 521 39.23 55.65 -9.79
C SER A 521 38.31 54.64 -9.09
N LYS A 522 37.53 55.07 -8.09
CA LYS A 522 36.60 54.19 -7.38
C LYS A 522 35.41 53.76 -8.23
N SER A 523 34.89 54.65 -9.08
CA SER A 523 33.86 54.29 -10.07
C SER A 523 34.36 53.24 -11.08
N LYS A 524 35.64 53.34 -11.50
CA LYS A 524 36.29 52.31 -12.33
C LYS A 524 36.44 50.97 -11.59
N GLU A 525 36.84 50.98 -10.31
CA GLU A 525 36.92 49.77 -9.47
C GLU A 525 35.55 49.11 -9.28
N ILE A 526 34.47 49.90 -9.08
CA ILE A 526 33.09 49.40 -9.02
C ILE A 526 32.71 48.68 -10.32
N ASN A 527 32.93 49.32 -11.48
CA ASN A 527 32.57 48.72 -12.77
C ASN A 527 33.35 47.42 -13.05
N GLN A 528 34.65 47.40 -12.77
CA GLN A 528 35.46 46.18 -12.90
C GLN A 528 34.98 45.05 -11.97
N THR A 529 34.60 45.40 -10.73
CA THR A 529 34.08 44.42 -9.76
C THR A 529 32.70 43.91 -10.18
N ARG A 530 31.83 44.78 -10.73
CA ARG A 530 30.53 44.41 -11.29
C ARG A 530 30.67 43.48 -12.50
N ASP A 531 31.60 43.75 -13.41
CA ASP A 531 31.85 42.90 -14.58
C ASP A 531 32.36 41.51 -14.16
N ARG A 532 33.25 41.46 -13.15
CA ARG A 532 33.75 40.19 -12.60
C ARG A 532 32.65 39.41 -11.88
N LEU A 533 31.80 40.09 -11.10
CA LEU A 533 30.61 39.49 -10.49
C LEU A 533 29.64 38.96 -11.55
N ALA A 534 29.41 39.69 -12.65
CA ALA A 534 28.53 39.26 -13.72
C ALA A 534 29.04 37.98 -14.43
N LYS A 535 30.36 37.90 -14.67
CA LYS A 535 30.99 36.68 -15.24
C LYS A 535 30.87 35.48 -14.31
N LEU A 536 31.28 35.63 -13.05
CA LEU A 536 31.21 34.54 -12.05
C LEU A 536 29.76 34.11 -11.78
N ASN A 537 28.79 35.03 -11.74
CA ASN A 537 27.38 34.69 -11.59
C ASN A 537 26.84 33.90 -12.81
N LYS A 538 27.32 34.20 -14.03
CA LYS A 538 26.95 33.44 -15.23
C LYS A 538 27.53 32.03 -15.21
N GLU A 539 28.79 31.89 -14.80
CA GLU A 539 29.47 30.60 -14.65
C GLU A 539 28.83 29.76 -13.54
N LEU A 540 28.51 30.37 -12.39
CA LEU A 540 27.76 29.76 -11.31
C LEU A 540 26.40 29.24 -11.80
N ALA A 541 25.62 30.08 -12.48
CA ALA A 541 24.31 29.68 -13.01
C ALA A 541 24.41 28.49 -13.97
N SER A 542 25.44 28.45 -14.82
CA SER A 542 25.68 27.32 -15.73
C SER A 542 26.08 26.03 -14.99
N SER A 543 26.95 26.13 -13.99
CA SER A 543 27.35 24.97 -13.15
C SER A 543 26.19 24.47 -12.30
N GLU A 544 25.33 25.37 -11.83
CA GLU A 544 24.16 25.04 -11.03
C GLU A 544 23.08 24.34 -11.87
N GLN A 545 22.89 24.78 -13.12
CA GLN A 545 22.07 24.05 -14.10
C GLN A 545 22.62 22.65 -14.37
N ASN A 546 23.93 22.50 -14.56
CA ASN A 546 24.57 21.20 -14.77
C ASN A 546 24.41 20.28 -13.54
N LYS A 547 24.66 20.79 -12.33
CA LYS A 547 24.41 20.09 -11.05
C LYS A 547 22.98 19.57 -10.98
N ASN A 548 22.00 20.43 -11.27
CA ASN A 548 20.59 20.06 -11.22
C ASN A 548 20.22 19.02 -12.29
N HIS A 549 20.80 19.12 -13.49
CA HIS A 549 20.62 18.15 -14.55
C HIS A 549 21.16 16.76 -14.15
N ILE A 550 22.41 16.69 -13.67
CA ILE A 550 23.03 15.44 -13.19
C ILE A 550 22.20 14.85 -12.05
N ASN A 551 21.79 15.67 -11.08
CA ASN A 551 20.98 15.21 -9.95
C ASN A 551 19.62 14.62 -10.36
N ASN A 552 18.97 15.22 -11.38
CA ASN A 552 17.71 14.70 -11.91
C ASN A 552 17.90 13.40 -12.70
N GLU A 553 18.99 13.26 -13.45
CA GLU A 553 19.32 11.99 -14.11
C GLU A 553 19.63 10.89 -13.10
N LEU A 554 20.33 11.23 -12.02
CA LEU A 554 20.68 10.32 -10.93
C LEU A 554 19.42 9.76 -10.27
N LYS A 555 18.46 10.62 -9.91
CA LYS A 555 17.15 10.19 -9.39
C LYS A 555 16.41 9.25 -10.33
N ARG A 556 16.37 9.55 -11.63
CA ARG A 556 15.74 8.68 -12.63
C ARG A 556 16.41 7.31 -12.71
N LYS A 557 17.73 7.25 -12.55
CA LYS A 557 18.49 5.99 -12.56
C LYS A 557 18.28 5.20 -11.28
N GLU A 558 18.22 5.86 -10.12
CA GLU A 558 17.86 5.24 -8.83
C GLU A 558 16.46 4.61 -8.89
N GLU A 559 15.47 5.33 -9.43
CA GLU A 559 14.11 4.80 -9.62
C GLU A 559 14.09 3.58 -10.56
N GLN A 560 14.88 3.62 -11.65
CA GLN A 560 15.01 2.47 -12.56
C GLN A 560 15.67 1.27 -11.86
N LEU A 561 16.72 1.50 -11.08
CA LEU A 561 17.41 0.46 -10.32
C LEU A 561 16.44 -0.20 -9.33
N SER A 562 15.72 0.60 -8.54
CA SER A 562 14.70 0.12 -7.60
C SER A 562 13.67 -0.75 -8.31
N SER A 563 13.18 -0.34 -9.48
CA SER A 563 12.21 -1.14 -10.25
C SER A 563 12.75 -2.51 -10.70
N TYR A 564 14.04 -2.63 -11.01
CA TYR A 564 14.64 -3.93 -11.33
C TYR A 564 14.94 -4.76 -10.09
N GLU A 565 15.37 -4.12 -9.01
CA GLU A 565 15.59 -4.78 -7.71
C GLU A 565 14.29 -5.33 -7.12
N ASP A 566 13.17 -4.59 -7.20
CA ASP A 566 11.85 -5.05 -6.77
C ASP A 566 11.41 -6.30 -7.55
N LYS A 567 11.60 -6.30 -8.88
CA LYS A 567 11.27 -7.48 -9.72
C LYS A 567 12.14 -8.69 -9.41
N LEU A 568 13.39 -8.47 -9.00
CA LEU A 568 14.27 -9.55 -8.54
C LEU A 568 13.84 -10.02 -7.14
N PHE A 569 13.50 -9.10 -6.25
CA PHE A 569 13.07 -9.37 -4.89
C PHE A 569 11.76 -10.15 -4.84
N ASP A 570 10.78 -9.82 -5.69
CA ASP A 570 9.50 -10.54 -5.78
C ASP A 570 9.67 -12.03 -6.04
N VAL A 571 10.75 -12.41 -6.75
CA VAL A 571 11.04 -13.82 -7.05
C VAL A 571 12.01 -14.45 -6.04
N CYS A 572 12.98 -13.68 -5.55
CA CYS A 572 14.07 -14.23 -4.73
C CYS A 572 13.79 -14.14 -3.22
N GLY A 573 12.87 -13.27 -2.79
CA GLY A 573 12.46 -13.10 -1.39
C GLY A 573 13.50 -12.43 -0.48
N SER A 574 14.67 -12.04 -0.99
CA SER A 574 15.75 -11.44 -0.22
C SER A 574 16.51 -10.35 -0.99
N GLN A 575 17.13 -9.43 -0.25
CA GLN A 575 17.89 -8.29 -0.80
C GLN A 575 19.28 -8.69 -1.32
N ASP A 576 19.86 -9.78 -0.81
CA ASP A 576 21.17 -10.29 -1.25
C ASP A 576 21.01 -11.62 -2.00
N PHE A 577 20.59 -11.50 -3.25
CA PHE A 577 20.37 -12.63 -4.14
C PHE A 577 21.62 -13.52 -4.29
N GLU A 578 22.82 -12.96 -4.31
CA GLU A 578 24.05 -13.75 -4.48
C GLU A 578 24.35 -14.59 -3.25
N SER A 579 24.27 -13.98 -2.05
CA SER A 579 24.47 -14.72 -0.80
C SER A 579 23.41 -15.83 -0.63
N ASP A 580 22.16 -15.56 -0.97
CA ASP A 580 21.09 -16.54 -0.82
C ASP A 580 21.13 -17.64 -1.89
N LEU A 581 21.48 -17.29 -3.14
CA LEU A 581 21.69 -18.27 -4.21
C LEU A 581 22.83 -19.23 -3.85
N ASP A 582 23.93 -18.71 -3.31
CA ASP A 582 25.06 -19.56 -2.92
C ASP A 582 24.73 -20.41 -1.67
N ARG A 583 24.00 -19.87 -0.69
CA ARG A 583 23.44 -20.66 0.41
C ARG A 583 22.54 -21.78 -0.11
N LEU A 584 21.63 -21.49 -1.04
CA LEU A 584 20.71 -22.48 -1.61
C LEU A 584 21.47 -23.56 -2.38
N LYS A 585 22.51 -23.20 -3.15
CA LYS A 585 23.37 -24.17 -3.85
C LYS A 585 24.08 -25.09 -2.85
N GLU A 586 24.64 -24.54 -1.78
CA GLU A 586 25.28 -25.34 -0.73
C GLU A 586 24.30 -26.29 -0.05
N GLU A 587 23.08 -25.84 0.26
CA GLU A 587 22.03 -26.67 0.83
C GLU A 587 21.58 -27.78 -0.13
N ILE A 588 21.40 -27.47 -1.42
CA ILE A 588 21.09 -28.46 -2.47
C ILE A 588 22.21 -29.48 -2.59
N GLU A 589 23.47 -29.04 -2.61
CA GLU A 589 24.63 -29.94 -2.72
C GLU A 589 24.74 -30.85 -1.50
N LYS A 590 24.53 -30.31 -0.29
CA LYS A 590 24.53 -31.06 0.97
C LYS A 590 23.42 -32.12 1.00
N SER A 591 22.20 -31.74 0.64
CA SER A 591 21.04 -32.65 0.60
C SER A 591 21.19 -33.71 -0.50
N SER A 592 21.75 -33.34 -1.66
CA SER A 592 22.06 -34.28 -2.74
C SER A 592 23.10 -35.32 -2.33
N LYS A 593 24.19 -34.90 -1.66
CA LYS A 593 25.20 -35.80 -1.10
C LYS A 593 24.59 -36.74 -0.05
N GLN A 594 23.76 -36.24 0.85
CA GLN A 594 23.07 -37.06 1.85
C GLN A 594 22.14 -38.10 1.20
N ARG A 595 21.36 -37.70 0.19
CA ARG A 595 20.52 -38.63 -0.58
C ARG A 595 21.35 -39.72 -1.25
N ALA A 596 22.44 -39.35 -1.91
CA ALA A 596 23.33 -40.31 -2.58
C ALA A 596 23.94 -41.31 -1.59
N MET A 597 24.38 -40.83 -0.42
CA MET A 597 24.91 -41.68 0.65
C MET A 597 23.84 -42.63 1.20
N LEU A 598 22.62 -42.15 1.47
CA LEU A 598 21.52 -42.98 1.97
C LEU A 598 21.09 -44.03 0.93
N ALA A 599 21.03 -43.66 -0.35
CA ALA A 599 20.71 -44.58 -1.44
C ALA A 599 21.79 -45.66 -1.59
N GLY A 600 23.07 -45.28 -1.55
CA GLY A 600 24.20 -46.20 -1.57
C GLY A 600 24.18 -47.17 -0.38
N ALA A 601 23.98 -46.67 0.83
CA ALA A 601 23.88 -47.49 2.03
C ALA A 601 22.69 -48.47 1.97
N THR A 602 21.54 -48.03 1.45
CA THR A 602 20.36 -48.88 1.27
C THR A 602 20.63 -50.01 0.28
N ALA A 603 21.28 -49.72 -0.85
CA ALA A 603 21.65 -50.73 -1.84
C ALA A 603 22.66 -51.75 -1.26
N VAL A 604 23.71 -51.27 -0.58
CA VAL A 604 24.75 -52.13 0.00
C VAL A 604 24.18 -53.03 1.10
N TYR A 605 23.41 -52.48 2.04
CA TYR A 605 22.81 -53.29 3.10
C TYR A 605 21.78 -54.28 2.56
N SER A 606 20.99 -53.91 1.56
CA SER A 606 20.05 -54.85 0.92
C SER A 606 20.80 -56.01 0.26
N GLN A 607 21.90 -55.71 -0.46
CA GLN A 607 22.75 -56.72 -1.08
C GLN A 607 23.40 -57.65 -0.06
N PHE A 608 23.92 -57.11 1.05
CA PHE A 608 24.50 -57.91 2.12
C PHE A 608 23.47 -58.83 2.80
N ILE A 609 22.25 -58.34 3.00
CA ILE A 609 21.17 -59.17 3.54
C ILE A 609 20.85 -60.31 2.55
N THR A 610 20.68 -60.02 1.26
CA THR A 610 20.43 -61.05 0.22
C THR A 610 21.54 -62.10 0.16
N GLN A 611 22.81 -61.71 0.26
CA GLN A 611 23.95 -62.65 0.29
C GLN A 611 23.90 -63.59 1.51
N LEU A 612 23.50 -63.05 2.66
CA LEU A 612 23.43 -63.77 3.93
C LEU A 612 22.15 -64.62 4.10
N THR A 613 21.04 -64.26 3.44
CA THR A 613 19.75 -64.99 3.54
C THR A 613 19.44 -65.87 2.35
N ASP A 614 19.65 -65.39 1.13
CA ASP A 614 19.15 -66.04 -0.10
C ASP A 614 20.25 -66.85 -0.79
N GLU A 615 21.50 -66.37 -0.72
CA GLU A 615 22.68 -67.06 -1.28
C GLU A 615 23.37 -67.99 -0.27
N ASN A 616 22.91 -68.05 0.98
CA ASN A 616 23.47 -68.86 2.07
C ASN A 616 24.99 -68.70 2.26
N GLN A 617 25.53 -67.48 2.09
CA GLN A 617 26.94 -67.24 2.37
C GLN A 617 27.20 -67.26 3.89
N SER A 618 28.13 -68.12 4.31
CA SER A 618 28.50 -68.32 5.72
C SER A 618 29.60 -67.38 6.21
N CYS A 619 29.91 -66.31 5.46
CA CYS A 619 30.95 -65.35 5.80
C CYS A 619 30.49 -63.89 5.67
N CYS A 620 31.12 -63.01 6.43
CA CYS A 620 30.81 -61.58 6.44
C CYS A 620 31.08 -60.96 5.05
N PRO A 621 30.13 -60.23 4.44
CA PRO A 621 30.29 -59.63 3.11
C PRO A 621 31.40 -58.56 3.02
N VAL A 622 31.83 -58.03 4.16
CA VAL A 622 32.81 -56.94 4.24
C VAL A 622 34.23 -57.46 4.47
N CYS A 623 34.41 -58.35 5.46
CA CYS A 623 35.73 -58.84 5.87
C CYS A 623 35.97 -60.32 5.58
N GLN A 624 35.01 -61.02 4.98
CA GLN A 624 35.06 -62.44 4.60
C GLN A 624 35.30 -63.41 5.77
N ARG A 625 35.19 -62.94 7.01
CA ARG A 625 35.25 -63.80 8.20
C ARG A 625 34.05 -64.74 8.23
N VAL A 626 34.29 -66.03 8.41
CA VAL A 626 33.26 -67.07 8.53
C VAL A 626 32.56 -66.96 9.89
N PHE A 627 31.23 -67.03 9.90
CA PHE A 627 30.42 -67.06 11.12
C PHE A 627 30.55 -68.44 11.79
N GLN A 628 30.88 -68.48 13.08
CA GLN A 628 31.14 -69.75 13.78
C GLN A 628 29.84 -70.43 14.23
N THR A 629 28.77 -69.65 14.38
CA THR A 629 27.45 -70.15 14.76
C THR A 629 26.35 -69.48 13.95
N GLU A 630 25.22 -70.16 13.80
CA GLU A 630 24.03 -69.62 13.14
C GLU A 630 23.41 -68.44 13.93
N ALA A 631 23.64 -68.39 15.25
CA ALA A 631 23.24 -67.27 16.09
C ALA A 631 23.98 -65.98 15.75
N GLU A 632 25.30 -66.05 15.52
CA GLU A 632 26.11 -64.89 15.08
C GLU A 632 25.64 -64.35 13.72
N LEU A 633 25.29 -65.26 12.79
CA LEU A 633 24.76 -64.89 11.47
C LEU A 633 23.41 -64.15 11.60
N GLN A 634 22.49 -64.68 12.41
CA GLN A 634 21.18 -64.07 12.64
C GLN A 634 21.28 -62.70 13.35
N GLU A 635 22.23 -62.54 14.27
CA GLU A 635 22.48 -61.26 14.96
C GLU A 635 22.95 -60.18 13.98
N VAL A 636 23.86 -60.52 13.06
CA VAL A 636 24.34 -59.62 12.01
C VAL A 636 23.23 -59.28 11.00
N ILE A 637 22.41 -60.26 10.59
CA ILE A 637 21.26 -60.02 9.71
C ILE A 637 20.26 -59.07 10.39
N SER A 638 19.96 -59.29 11.67
CA SER A 638 19.06 -58.44 12.46
C SER A 638 19.60 -57.00 12.59
N ASP A 639 20.91 -56.84 12.85
CA ASP A 639 21.53 -55.51 12.91
C ASP A 639 21.47 -54.78 11.56
N LEU A 640 21.78 -55.47 10.45
CA LEU A 640 21.67 -54.92 9.09
C LEU A 640 20.22 -54.55 8.73
N GLN A 641 19.24 -55.39 9.07
CA GLN A 641 17.82 -55.10 8.88
C GLN A 641 17.36 -53.92 9.72
N SER A 642 17.85 -53.78 10.96
CA SER A 642 17.54 -52.65 11.83
C SER A 642 18.05 -51.32 11.24
N LYS A 643 19.27 -51.34 10.66
CA LYS A 643 19.89 -50.19 10.00
C LYS A 643 19.19 -49.85 8.68
N LEU A 644 18.70 -50.86 7.95
CA LEU A 644 17.92 -50.67 6.73
C LEU A 644 16.52 -50.11 7.01
N ARG A 645 15.90 -50.44 8.15
CA ARG A 645 14.51 -50.07 8.46
C ARG A 645 14.25 -48.56 8.42
N LEU A 646 15.21 -47.74 8.86
CA LEU A 646 15.07 -46.28 8.90
C LEU A 646 15.56 -45.57 7.63
N ALA A 647 16.25 -46.29 6.74
CA ALA A 647 16.84 -45.69 5.54
C ALA A 647 15.78 -45.18 4.53
N PRO A 648 14.70 -45.93 4.21
CA PRO A 648 13.66 -45.48 3.28
C PRO A 648 12.96 -44.19 3.70
N ASP A 649 12.67 -44.04 5.00
CA ASP A 649 11.97 -42.86 5.53
C ASP A 649 12.90 -41.64 5.52
N LYS A 650 14.17 -41.80 5.90
CA LYS A 650 15.17 -40.73 5.78
C LYS A 650 15.38 -40.33 4.33
N LEU A 651 15.44 -41.30 3.42
CA LEU A 651 15.62 -41.05 1.98
C LEU A 651 14.43 -40.28 1.40
N LYS A 652 13.20 -40.64 1.76
CA LYS A 652 11.99 -39.86 1.45
C LYS A 652 12.02 -38.45 2.02
N SER A 653 12.51 -38.27 3.25
CA SER A 653 12.63 -36.94 3.86
C SER A 653 13.61 -36.05 3.09
N THR A 654 14.82 -36.56 2.80
CA THR A 654 15.81 -35.82 1.99
C THR A 654 15.32 -35.56 0.56
N GLU A 655 14.54 -36.46 -0.04
CA GLU A 655 13.93 -36.22 -1.37
C GLU A 655 12.80 -35.20 -1.33
N SER A 656 12.10 -35.08 -0.21
CA SER A 656 11.10 -34.04 0.03
C SER A 656 11.77 -32.68 0.23
N GLU A 657 12.87 -32.63 0.97
CA GLU A 657 13.68 -31.42 1.17
C GLU A 657 14.33 -30.94 -0.13
N LEU A 658 14.87 -31.84 -0.96
CA LEU A 658 15.41 -31.49 -2.29
C LEU A 658 14.37 -30.97 -3.29
N LYS A 659 13.08 -31.23 -3.04
CA LYS A 659 11.96 -30.77 -3.88
C LYS A 659 11.40 -29.42 -3.43
N LYS A 660 11.55 -29.10 -2.15
CA LYS A 660 11.26 -27.77 -1.62
C LYS A 660 12.35 -26.82 -2.10
#